data_AF-A0A413DK02-F1
#
_entry.id   AF-A0A413DK02-F1
#
_cell.length_a   1.000
_cell.length_b   1.000
_cell.length_c   1.000
_cell.angle_alpha   90.00
_cell.angle_beta   90.00
_cell.angle_gamma   90.00
#
_symmetry.space_group_name_H-M   'P 1'
#
loop_
_entity.id
_entity.type
_entity.pdbx_description
1 polymer ?
#
loop_
_entity_poly.entity_id
_entity_poly.type
_entity_poly.pdbx_seq_one_letter_code
_entity_poly.pdbx_strand_id
1 'polypeptide(L)'
;MKLPELKEKLKSKYIVRVVAGVLTIALVGTGIGATAVFAEKNSTAVTAEADSTTDSSKDADDIADKLMDSVSLKDNDADKDESVYLISDANGNVNKTIVVDHLKNKDKKDTLEDASNLSDIENVKGKEKFTQSGDKLTWQAGGKDIYYQGTATEEPPVTQKVTYYLDGKEISPEDLAGKSGKVKICFDYTNTTSYTETVNGEKQTVSVPFAAITGLVLGDGFENIEVTNGKAEVSDSSSVVLGYALPGLKDSLGIKDKDLDGDVNIPEYMEMTADVKNFSMPAAMTFVVNASDYVSTDGIDTSDLDDMINDLKDASTQLQDGSKTLAEGTDTLADGLSTLQSKLGTFASGVGTLQSGLKTYTDGVSTLSCGLNTLGNSTGALVSGADKLNSGAGQLASGSATLKDGLKTYTNGASQLNTGLNQLNDSTGSLATGVTSLNDGAKTLSDGINAANKGAAGVSAGVAQLKTSIDTAKTGADSLTAGAKQVDEGVDKLKQSLSDMPETIKARINQSLEPLNKLNVGKLFKTLGYIDTDKITVDNVSAAADAAVNNAGDIITALTSMNDPYPSATYNKILVGLSQGKGAVSVYSVVNKSVTDSASTVKALKDGSAKVSEGASSLDAGLGQLADGASELSSGASDLAKGTTKLATGATELQTGTQSLADKLPELTKGITSLVNGSNELVKNNDTLNAGATALNAGASQLSAGTQSLMNSVPTLTSGIKQLVDGSNTLVANNAQLNSGASQLADGTNQIVSGVDQLTTGSKTLSEGAHTLADGMVQFNEEGINKILDAYNGDLKPFTDKLQAVIDAGEEYQTYSAIADGQTGSVKFIYKLASIDAKADSDK
;
A
#
# COMPACT_ATOMS: atom_id res chain seq x y z
N MET A 1 55.86 -48.96 -30.38
CA MET A 1 57.11 -49.60 -30.84
C MET A 1 58.25 -48.94 -30.11
N LYS A 2 59.18 -49.68 -29.49
CA LYS A 2 60.29 -49.03 -28.78
C LYS A 2 61.29 -48.50 -29.81
N LEU A 3 61.92 -47.35 -29.52
CA LEU A 3 62.86 -46.67 -30.43
C LEU A 3 63.93 -47.59 -31.06
N PRO A 4 64.51 -48.58 -30.33
CA PRO A 4 65.46 -49.53 -30.94
C PRO A 4 64.84 -50.42 -32.01
N GLU A 5 63.59 -50.86 -31.82
CA GLU A 5 62.88 -51.74 -32.76
C GLU A 5 62.48 -50.99 -34.05
N LEU A 6 62.16 -49.70 -33.93
CA LEU A 6 61.83 -48.86 -35.09
C LEU A 6 63.09 -48.57 -35.92
N LYS A 7 64.23 -48.31 -35.26
CA LYS A 7 65.54 -48.15 -35.90
C LYS A 7 65.94 -49.41 -36.70
N GLU A 8 65.80 -50.59 -36.11
CA GLU A 8 66.10 -51.86 -36.80
C GLU A 8 65.18 -52.10 -38.01
N LYS A 9 63.86 -51.92 -37.87
CA LYS A 9 62.93 -52.17 -38.98
C LYS A 9 63.13 -51.24 -40.17
N LEU A 10 63.44 -49.96 -39.93
CA LEU A 10 63.68 -49.01 -41.02
C LEU A 10 64.96 -49.36 -41.78
N LYS A 11 66.03 -49.70 -41.05
CA LYS A 11 67.31 -50.10 -41.64
C LYS A 11 67.19 -51.37 -42.49
N SER A 12 66.59 -52.44 -41.95
CA SER A 12 66.43 -53.73 -42.64
C SER A 12 65.63 -53.62 -43.95
N LYS A 13 64.52 -52.87 -43.95
CA LYS A 13 63.66 -52.74 -45.14
C LYS A 13 64.33 -52.00 -46.30
N TYR A 14 65.22 -51.06 -46.01
CA TYR A 14 66.00 -50.35 -47.02
C TYR A 14 67.11 -51.23 -47.62
N ILE A 15 67.85 -51.97 -46.78
CA ILE A 15 68.91 -52.89 -47.23
C ILE A 15 68.34 -53.99 -48.14
N VAL A 16 67.22 -54.62 -47.75
CA VAL A 16 66.60 -55.72 -48.52
C VAL A 16 66.18 -55.29 -49.93
N ARG A 17 65.71 -54.05 -50.11
CA ARG A 17 65.31 -53.54 -51.44
C ARG A 17 66.49 -53.40 -52.39
N VAL A 18 67.63 -52.94 -51.89
CA VAL A 18 68.86 -52.77 -52.67
C VAL A 18 69.41 -54.11 -53.13
N VAL A 19 69.46 -55.09 -52.23
CA VAL A 19 69.97 -56.44 -52.53
C VAL A 19 69.06 -57.20 -53.52
N ALA A 20 67.74 -56.98 -53.45
CA ALA A 20 66.80 -57.59 -54.39
C ALA A 20 67.01 -57.15 -55.85
N GLY A 21 67.44 -55.89 -56.08
CA GLY A 21 67.73 -55.38 -57.43
C GLY A 21 68.94 -56.04 -58.09
N VAL A 22 69.96 -56.36 -57.30
CA VAL A 22 71.18 -57.04 -57.80
C VAL A 22 70.93 -58.52 -58.09
N LEU A 23 70.11 -59.21 -57.28
CA LEU A 23 69.85 -60.65 -57.46
C LEU A 23 68.97 -60.98 -58.68
N THR A 24 68.18 -60.03 -59.20
CA THR A 24 67.38 -60.22 -60.42
C THR A 24 68.22 -60.52 -61.67
N ILE A 25 69.52 -60.18 -61.66
CA ILE A 25 70.45 -60.33 -62.80
C ILE A 25 70.78 -61.80 -63.09
N ALA A 26 70.96 -62.62 -62.05
CA ALA A 26 71.41 -64.01 -62.21
C ALA A 26 70.34 -64.95 -62.81
N LEU A 27 69.07 -64.57 -62.74
CA LEU A 27 67.94 -65.39 -63.21
C LEU A 27 67.55 -65.11 -64.67
N VAL A 28 67.95 -63.97 -65.25
CA VAL A 28 67.55 -63.61 -66.63
C VAL A 28 68.48 -64.25 -67.69
N GLY A 29 69.76 -64.52 -67.36
CA GLY A 29 70.69 -65.22 -68.27
C GLY A 29 70.52 -66.75 -68.35
N THR A 30 69.87 -67.38 -67.36
CA THR A 30 69.66 -68.84 -67.32
C THR A 30 68.39 -69.31 -68.05
N GLY A 31 67.51 -68.39 -68.45
CA GLY A 31 66.15 -68.71 -68.93
C GLY A 31 65.96 -68.80 -70.45
N ILE A 32 66.84 -68.21 -71.27
CA ILE A 32 66.61 -68.08 -72.73
C ILE A 32 67.58 -68.95 -73.57
N GLY A 33 68.72 -69.37 -73.01
CA GLY A 33 69.70 -70.24 -73.68
C GLY A 33 69.45 -71.74 -73.64
N ALA A 34 69.12 -72.24 -72.44
CA ALA A 34 69.03 -73.68 -72.21
C ALA A 34 67.91 -74.34 -73.05
N THR A 35 66.81 -73.67 -73.35
CA THR A 35 65.75 -74.26 -74.18
C THR A 35 66.09 -74.36 -75.67
N ALA A 36 67.03 -73.57 -76.19
CA ALA A 36 67.41 -73.56 -77.61
C ALA A 36 68.48 -74.62 -77.95
N VAL A 37 69.34 -74.98 -76.99
CA VAL A 37 70.38 -76.01 -77.16
C VAL A 37 69.82 -77.43 -77.20
N PHE A 38 68.62 -77.66 -76.65
CA PHE A 38 68.02 -78.99 -76.50
C PHE A 38 66.83 -79.30 -77.44
N ALA A 39 66.45 -78.38 -78.35
CA ALA A 39 65.28 -78.54 -79.22
C ALA A 39 65.51 -79.34 -80.53
N GLU A 40 66.74 -79.69 -80.91
CA GLU A 40 67.03 -80.20 -82.28
C GLU A 40 67.44 -81.69 -82.38
N LYS A 41 67.46 -82.45 -81.28
CA LYS A 41 67.88 -83.88 -81.30
C LYS A 41 66.75 -84.90 -81.48
N ASN A 42 65.50 -84.49 -81.68
CA ASN A 42 64.33 -85.38 -81.76
C ASN A 42 63.67 -85.48 -83.16
N SER A 43 64.44 -85.33 -84.24
CA SER A 43 63.96 -85.61 -85.60
C SER A 43 64.99 -86.39 -86.43
N THR A 44 64.96 -87.72 -86.35
CA THR A 44 65.34 -88.57 -87.50
C THR A 44 64.39 -89.77 -87.63
N ALA A 45 63.72 -89.86 -88.79
CA ALA A 45 63.33 -91.12 -89.42
C ALA A 45 63.88 -91.07 -90.85
N VAL A 46 64.98 -91.76 -91.14
CA VAL A 46 65.05 -93.04 -91.90
C VAL A 46 64.62 -92.82 -93.37
N THR A 47 65.49 -92.93 -94.38
CA THR A 47 66.20 -94.16 -94.83
C THR A 47 67.55 -93.93 -95.55
N ALA A 48 68.55 -94.76 -95.19
CA ALA A 48 69.59 -95.51 -95.97
C ALA A 48 70.22 -94.90 -97.25
N GLU A 49 71.52 -94.99 -97.57
CA GLU A 49 72.64 -95.96 -97.31
C GLU A 49 73.95 -95.15 -97.03
N ALA A 50 74.75 -95.36 -95.97
CA ALA A 50 75.64 -96.46 -95.55
C ALA A 50 77.12 -96.34 -96.05
N ASP A 51 77.95 -95.61 -95.30
CA ASP A 51 79.40 -95.88 -95.13
C ASP A 51 79.85 -95.41 -93.73
N SER A 52 80.72 -96.18 -93.08
CA SER A 52 80.94 -96.15 -91.62
C SER A 52 82.36 -95.68 -91.25
N THR A 53 82.50 -94.45 -90.72
CA THR A 53 83.63 -93.98 -89.87
C THR A 53 83.35 -92.55 -89.35
N THR A 54 83.24 -92.30 -88.02
CA THR A 54 83.46 -90.93 -87.47
C THR A 54 83.61 -90.83 -85.93
N ASP A 55 84.38 -89.80 -85.57
CA ASP A 55 84.98 -89.29 -84.32
C ASP A 55 84.00 -88.66 -83.30
N SER A 56 84.25 -88.81 -81.98
CA SER A 56 83.36 -88.37 -80.88
C SER A 56 83.73 -87.03 -80.20
N SER A 57 84.70 -86.27 -80.71
CA SER A 57 85.21 -85.04 -80.07
C SER A 57 84.63 -83.71 -80.59
N LYS A 58 83.75 -83.72 -81.62
CA LYS A 58 83.21 -82.49 -82.24
C LYS A 58 81.93 -81.93 -81.59
N ASP A 59 81.19 -82.74 -80.83
CA ASP A 59 79.87 -82.34 -80.30
C ASP A 59 79.94 -81.49 -79.00
N ALA A 60 81.04 -81.58 -78.23
CA ALA A 60 81.18 -80.86 -76.95
C ALA A 60 81.57 -79.38 -77.12
N ASP A 61 82.42 -79.06 -78.10
CA ASP A 61 82.80 -77.67 -78.41
C ASP A 61 81.59 -76.88 -78.98
N ASP A 62 80.72 -77.52 -79.77
CA ASP A 62 79.51 -76.91 -80.34
C ASP A 62 78.45 -76.53 -79.26
N ILE A 63 78.38 -77.30 -78.16
CA ILE A 63 77.52 -76.99 -77.01
C ILE A 63 78.10 -75.81 -76.21
N ALA A 64 79.42 -75.78 -76.03
CA ALA A 64 80.10 -74.67 -75.37
C ALA A 64 79.95 -73.35 -76.14
N ASP A 65 80.04 -73.38 -77.48
CA ASP A 65 79.82 -72.21 -78.34
C ASP A 65 78.36 -71.73 -78.33
N LYS A 66 77.36 -72.62 -78.22
CA LYS A 66 75.96 -72.20 -78.07
C LYS A 66 75.65 -71.68 -76.65
N LEU A 67 76.33 -72.17 -75.62
CA LEU A 67 76.33 -71.57 -74.29
C LEU A 67 76.92 -70.15 -74.32
N MET A 68 77.98 -69.93 -75.11
CA MET A 68 78.58 -68.60 -75.36
C MET A 68 77.60 -67.60 -75.97
N ASP A 69 76.80 -68.01 -76.97
CA ASP A 69 75.80 -67.14 -77.61
C ASP A 69 74.58 -66.86 -76.70
N SER A 70 74.27 -67.75 -75.76
CA SER A 70 73.12 -67.58 -74.86
C SER A 70 73.35 -66.65 -73.67
N VAL A 71 74.61 -66.43 -73.29
CA VAL A 71 75.03 -65.34 -72.41
C VAL A 71 75.24 -64.08 -73.27
N SER A 72 74.28 -63.77 -74.14
CA SER A 72 74.20 -62.47 -74.81
C SER A 72 73.64 -61.46 -73.80
N LEU A 73 74.56 -60.77 -73.14
CA LEU A 73 74.27 -59.56 -72.38
C LEU A 73 73.82 -58.49 -73.38
N LYS A 74 72.81 -57.68 -73.00
CA LYS A 74 72.16 -56.63 -73.83
C LYS A 74 73.04 -56.09 -74.96
N ASP A 75 72.47 -55.89 -76.16
CA ASP A 75 73.10 -55.17 -77.29
C ASP A 75 73.90 -53.98 -76.75
N ASN A 76 75.21 -54.18 -76.59
CA ASN A 76 76.01 -53.16 -75.94
C ASN A 76 76.35 -52.13 -77.01
N ASP A 77 75.90 -50.90 -76.80
CA ASP A 77 76.25 -49.77 -77.67
C ASP A 77 77.64 -49.21 -77.31
N ALA A 78 78.50 -49.99 -76.66
CA ALA A 78 79.91 -49.68 -76.48
C ALA A 78 80.63 -49.56 -77.83
N ASP A 79 81.61 -48.67 -77.91
CA ASP A 79 82.43 -48.44 -79.10
C ASP A 79 83.53 -49.52 -79.25
N LYS A 80 84.00 -50.05 -78.12
CA LYS A 80 84.94 -51.18 -78.03
C LYS A 80 84.33 -52.30 -77.18
N ASP A 81 84.13 -53.47 -77.81
CA ASP A 81 83.76 -54.70 -77.12
C ASP A 81 85.01 -55.58 -76.95
N GLU A 82 85.35 -55.86 -75.70
CA GLU A 82 86.55 -56.58 -75.32
C GLU A 82 86.19 -57.93 -74.67
N SER A 83 86.74 -59.01 -75.23
CA SER A 83 86.59 -60.36 -74.70
C SER A 83 87.95 -60.90 -74.26
N VAL A 84 88.14 -61.03 -72.96
CA VAL A 84 89.37 -61.51 -72.34
C VAL A 84 89.24 -63.00 -72.07
N TYR A 85 89.84 -63.85 -72.90
CA TYR A 85 89.88 -65.29 -72.71
C TYR A 85 91.05 -65.70 -71.81
N LEU A 86 90.73 -66.21 -70.63
CA LEU A 86 91.69 -66.75 -69.67
C LEU A 86 91.70 -68.27 -69.76
N ILE A 87 92.70 -68.80 -70.46
CA ILE A 87 92.87 -70.25 -70.60
C ILE A 87 93.61 -70.74 -69.36
N SER A 88 92.92 -71.56 -68.57
CA SER A 88 93.40 -72.06 -67.28
C SER A 88 93.53 -73.58 -67.27
N ASP A 89 94.37 -74.08 -66.36
CA ASP A 89 94.33 -75.50 -66.01
C ASP A 89 93.00 -75.86 -65.30
N ALA A 90 92.79 -77.15 -65.04
CA ALA A 90 91.55 -77.61 -64.42
C ALA A 90 91.35 -77.07 -62.99
N ASN A 91 92.38 -76.53 -62.32
CA ASN A 91 92.28 -75.90 -61.00
C ASN A 91 92.00 -74.39 -61.07
N GLY A 92 91.91 -73.83 -62.27
CA GLY A 92 91.66 -72.41 -62.49
C GLY A 92 92.92 -71.54 -62.53
N ASN A 93 94.13 -72.11 -62.53
CA ASN A 93 95.35 -71.32 -62.70
C ASN A 93 95.50 -70.92 -64.17
N VAL A 94 95.52 -69.61 -64.44
CA VAL A 94 95.58 -69.07 -65.81
C VAL A 94 96.99 -69.25 -66.38
N ASN A 95 97.07 -69.98 -67.50
CA ASN A 95 98.32 -70.22 -68.22
C ASN A 95 98.52 -69.22 -69.37
N LYS A 96 97.41 -68.74 -69.97
CA LYS A 96 97.45 -67.82 -71.11
C LYS A 96 96.22 -66.92 -71.12
N THR A 97 96.47 -65.61 -71.26
CA THR A 97 95.41 -64.60 -71.43
C THR A 97 95.45 -64.09 -72.86
N ILE A 98 94.33 -64.25 -73.57
CA ILE A 98 94.14 -63.74 -74.93
C ILE A 98 93.03 -62.72 -74.86
N VAL A 99 93.31 -61.50 -75.27
CA VAL A 99 92.31 -60.44 -75.35
C VAL A 99 91.93 -60.29 -76.80
N VAL A 100 90.62 -60.33 -77.08
CA VAL A 100 90.05 -60.09 -78.39
C VAL A 100 89.24 -58.82 -78.32
N ASP A 101 89.69 -57.81 -79.05
CA ASP A 101 89.05 -56.51 -79.14
C ASP A 101 88.28 -56.41 -80.45
N HIS A 102 87.01 -56.03 -80.33
CA HIS A 102 86.14 -55.64 -81.42
C HIS A 102 85.87 -54.14 -81.34
N LEU A 103 86.50 -53.40 -82.25
CA LEU A 103 86.24 -51.98 -82.45
C LEU A 103 85.11 -51.80 -83.45
N LYS A 104 83.99 -51.25 -82.98
CA LYS A 104 82.81 -50.99 -83.80
C LYS A 104 82.99 -49.68 -84.57
N ASN A 105 83.01 -49.76 -85.90
CA ASN A 105 83.12 -48.60 -86.77
C ASN A 105 81.74 -48.04 -87.11
N LYS A 106 80.97 -47.62 -86.11
CA LYS A 106 79.57 -47.19 -86.27
C LYS A 106 79.42 -46.07 -87.32
N ASP A 107 80.41 -45.18 -87.39
CA ASP A 107 80.47 -44.06 -88.34
C ASP A 107 81.07 -44.41 -89.72
N LYS A 108 81.52 -45.66 -89.93
CA LYS A 108 82.20 -46.14 -91.14
C LYS A 108 83.41 -45.28 -91.55
N LYS A 109 84.23 -44.88 -90.59
CA LYS A 109 85.45 -44.09 -90.80
C LYS A 109 86.51 -44.91 -91.53
N ASP A 110 87.26 -44.26 -92.41
CA ASP A 110 88.38 -44.89 -93.12
C ASP A 110 89.53 -45.28 -92.18
N THR A 111 89.69 -44.55 -91.07
CA THR A 111 90.64 -44.84 -90.00
C THR A 111 89.94 -44.91 -88.65
N LEU A 112 90.30 -45.90 -87.84
CA LEU A 112 89.84 -46.06 -86.45
C LEU A 112 91.03 -45.93 -85.50
N GLU A 113 90.82 -45.23 -84.39
CA GLU A 113 91.80 -45.12 -83.31
C GLU A 113 91.31 -45.94 -82.11
N ASP A 114 92.28 -46.55 -81.42
CA ASP A 114 92.06 -47.29 -80.19
C ASP A 114 93.29 -47.16 -79.28
N ALA A 115 93.16 -47.53 -78.01
CA ALA A 115 94.27 -47.75 -77.10
C ALA A 115 94.35 -49.23 -76.72
N SER A 116 95.57 -49.78 -76.67
CA SER A 116 95.84 -51.17 -76.31
C SER A 116 97.21 -51.30 -75.65
N ASN A 117 97.24 -51.88 -74.44
CA ASN A 117 98.46 -52.31 -73.75
C ASN A 117 98.88 -53.77 -74.13
N LEU A 118 98.20 -54.38 -75.10
CA LEU A 118 98.42 -55.78 -75.47
C LEU A 118 99.74 -56.00 -76.23
N SER A 119 100.30 -57.20 -76.04
CA SER A 119 101.47 -57.71 -76.77
C SER A 119 101.04 -58.70 -77.86
N ASP A 120 101.85 -58.86 -78.91
CA ASP A 120 101.60 -59.77 -80.04
C ASP A 120 100.25 -59.52 -80.75
N ILE A 121 99.98 -58.25 -81.04
CA ILE A 121 98.72 -57.82 -81.67
C ILE A 121 98.63 -58.32 -83.11
N GLU A 122 97.56 -59.07 -83.39
CA GLU A 122 97.24 -59.61 -84.70
C GLU A 122 95.80 -59.27 -85.10
N ASN A 123 95.59 -58.92 -86.38
CA ASN A 123 94.25 -58.80 -86.94
C ASN A 123 93.67 -60.20 -87.15
N VAL A 124 92.58 -60.51 -86.47
CA VAL A 124 91.95 -61.84 -86.51
C VAL A 124 90.85 -61.95 -87.56
N LYS A 125 90.35 -60.83 -88.08
CA LYS A 125 89.24 -60.82 -89.03
C LYS A 125 89.43 -59.72 -90.09
N GLY A 126 90.18 -60.06 -91.13
CA GLY A 126 90.34 -59.22 -92.31
C GLY A 126 91.79 -59.11 -92.79
N LYS A 127 92.11 -58.03 -93.51
CA LYS A 127 93.46 -57.72 -94.03
C LYS A 127 93.91 -56.29 -93.72
N GLU A 128 93.12 -55.57 -92.92
CA GLU A 128 93.34 -54.21 -92.47
C GLU A 128 94.64 -54.15 -91.64
N LYS A 129 95.45 -53.12 -91.88
CA LYS A 129 96.75 -52.93 -91.22
C LYS A 129 96.64 -51.85 -90.15
N PHE A 130 97.45 -51.96 -89.10
CA PHE A 130 97.56 -50.94 -88.07
C PHE A 130 98.99 -50.40 -87.94
N THR A 131 99.08 -49.22 -87.33
CA THR A 131 100.31 -48.67 -86.79
C THR A 131 100.13 -48.45 -85.29
N GLN A 132 101.16 -48.75 -84.51
CA GLN A 132 101.15 -48.60 -83.05
C GLN A 132 102.22 -47.59 -82.61
N SER A 133 101.86 -46.66 -81.73
CA SER A 133 102.76 -45.68 -81.13
C SER A 133 102.48 -45.56 -79.63
N GLY A 134 103.28 -46.24 -78.81
CA GLY A 134 102.96 -46.47 -77.41
C GLY A 134 101.69 -47.32 -77.32
N ASP A 135 100.78 -46.95 -76.42
CA ASP A 135 99.52 -47.67 -76.24
C ASP A 135 98.48 -47.30 -77.31
N LYS A 136 98.74 -46.32 -78.18
CA LYS A 136 97.78 -45.91 -79.22
C LYS A 136 97.91 -46.78 -80.47
N LEU A 137 96.79 -47.36 -80.90
CA LEU A 137 96.61 -48.06 -82.17
C LEU A 137 95.85 -47.19 -83.17
N THR A 138 96.30 -47.21 -84.43
CA THR A 138 95.56 -46.60 -85.54
C THR A 138 95.39 -47.62 -86.66
N TRP A 139 94.14 -48.02 -86.86
CA TRP A 139 93.72 -49.00 -87.85
C TRP A 139 93.28 -48.34 -89.15
N GLN A 140 93.75 -48.84 -90.28
CA GLN A 140 93.26 -48.48 -91.61
C GLN A 140 92.00 -49.30 -91.93
N ALA A 141 90.89 -48.90 -91.33
CA ALA A 141 89.65 -49.68 -91.26
C ALA A 141 88.82 -49.69 -92.56
N GLY A 142 88.91 -48.66 -93.40
CA GLY A 142 88.19 -48.58 -94.67
C GLY A 142 86.67 -48.74 -94.52
N GLY A 143 86.11 -48.21 -93.43
CA GLY A 143 84.68 -48.26 -93.11
C GLY A 143 84.17 -49.56 -92.51
N LYS A 144 85.05 -50.50 -92.16
CA LYS A 144 84.69 -51.76 -91.47
C LYS A 144 85.03 -51.72 -90.00
N ASP A 145 84.41 -52.60 -89.24
CA ASP A 145 84.83 -52.95 -87.89
C ASP A 145 86.21 -53.61 -87.90
N ILE A 146 86.95 -53.43 -86.81
CA ILE A 146 88.24 -54.07 -86.61
C ILE A 146 88.09 -55.11 -85.51
N TYR A 147 88.60 -56.31 -85.79
CA TYR A 147 88.77 -57.35 -84.79
C TYR A 147 90.23 -57.68 -84.71
N TYR A 148 90.82 -57.46 -83.55
CA TYR A 148 92.20 -57.83 -83.31
C TYR A 148 92.32 -58.59 -82.00
N GLN A 149 93.35 -59.41 -81.90
CA GLN A 149 93.67 -60.09 -80.66
C GLN A 149 95.09 -59.75 -80.24
N GLY A 150 95.35 -59.83 -78.95
CA GLY A 150 96.68 -59.79 -78.37
C GLY A 150 96.74 -60.62 -77.10
N THR A 151 97.90 -60.59 -76.44
CA THR A 151 98.13 -61.24 -75.16
C THR A 151 98.37 -60.20 -74.07
N ALA A 152 97.85 -60.45 -72.88
CA ALA A 152 97.99 -59.59 -71.71
C ALA A 152 98.72 -60.33 -70.58
N THR A 153 99.47 -59.60 -69.76
CA THR A 153 100.13 -60.14 -68.56
C THR A 153 99.60 -59.55 -67.25
N GLU A 154 98.64 -58.63 -67.33
CA GLU A 154 97.96 -58.07 -66.16
C GLU A 154 97.13 -59.14 -65.44
N GLU A 155 96.85 -58.93 -64.15
CA GLU A 155 95.96 -59.82 -63.41
C GLU A 155 94.50 -59.49 -63.72
N PRO A 156 93.64 -60.51 -63.90
CA PRO A 156 92.21 -60.29 -64.12
C PRO A 156 91.53 -59.70 -62.88
N PRO A 157 90.46 -58.91 -63.07
CA PRO A 157 89.81 -58.18 -61.97
C PRO A 157 89.06 -59.07 -60.98
N VAL A 158 88.73 -60.29 -61.40
CA VAL A 158 88.27 -61.35 -60.51
C VAL A 158 89.08 -62.59 -60.86
N THR A 159 89.80 -63.14 -59.88
CA THR A 159 90.50 -64.42 -60.02
C THR A 159 89.58 -65.57 -59.60
N GLN A 160 89.78 -66.74 -60.21
CA GLN A 160 89.02 -67.95 -59.87
C GLN A 160 89.95 -69.04 -59.34
N LYS A 161 89.45 -69.84 -58.39
CA LYS A 161 90.10 -71.06 -57.92
C LYS A 161 89.08 -72.20 -57.91
N VAL A 162 89.43 -73.33 -58.52
CA VAL A 162 88.56 -74.50 -58.62
C VAL A 162 89.12 -75.68 -57.86
N THR A 163 88.32 -76.19 -56.93
CA THR A 163 88.70 -77.24 -56.00
C THR A 163 87.73 -78.42 -56.11
N TYR A 164 88.27 -79.64 -56.25
CA TYR A 164 87.48 -80.85 -56.47
C TYR A 164 87.58 -81.79 -55.27
N TYR A 165 86.48 -82.46 -54.97
CA TYR A 165 86.40 -83.45 -53.91
C TYR A 165 85.67 -84.70 -54.43
N LEU A 166 86.15 -85.88 -54.05
CA LEU A 166 85.47 -87.17 -54.26
C LEU A 166 85.22 -87.82 -52.90
N ASP A 167 83.96 -88.17 -52.63
CA ASP A 167 83.49 -88.73 -51.35
C ASP A 167 83.94 -87.91 -50.12
N GLY A 168 83.94 -86.58 -50.28
CA GLY A 168 84.31 -85.61 -49.23
C GLY A 168 85.81 -85.41 -49.01
N LYS A 169 86.69 -86.05 -49.80
CA LYS A 169 88.14 -85.79 -49.77
C LYS A 169 88.57 -85.01 -51.00
N GLU A 170 89.41 -84.00 -50.79
CA GLU A 170 89.99 -83.22 -51.88
C GLU A 170 90.82 -84.13 -52.79
N ILE A 171 90.66 -83.97 -54.10
CA ILE A 171 91.26 -84.83 -55.12
C ILE A 171 91.77 -83.96 -56.28
N SER A 172 92.89 -84.36 -56.88
CA SER A 172 93.42 -83.66 -58.05
C SER A 172 92.52 -83.90 -59.28
N PRO A 173 92.43 -82.95 -60.23
CA PRO A 173 91.67 -83.15 -61.47
C PRO A 173 92.11 -84.39 -62.25
N GLU A 174 93.41 -84.66 -62.32
CA GLU A 174 93.98 -85.81 -63.05
C GLU A 174 93.58 -87.15 -62.42
N ASP A 175 93.51 -87.22 -61.08
CA ASP A 175 93.11 -88.42 -60.34
C ASP A 175 91.59 -88.62 -60.29
N LEU A 176 90.83 -87.55 -60.53
CA LEU A 176 89.37 -87.58 -60.57
C LEU A 176 88.84 -88.17 -61.88
N ALA A 177 89.55 -87.98 -62.99
CA ALA A 177 89.15 -88.48 -64.31
C ALA A 177 88.80 -89.98 -64.28
N GLY A 178 87.60 -90.32 -64.75
CA GLY A 178 87.06 -91.68 -64.79
C GLY A 178 86.70 -92.31 -63.44
N LYS A 179 86.81 -91.58 -62.31
CA LYS A 179 86.40 -92.08 -61.00
C LYS A 179 84.88 -92.03 -60.83
N SER A 180 84.37 -92.84 -59.91
CA SER A 180 82.95 -92.86 -59.55
C SER A 180 82.81 -92.63 -58.04
N GLY A 181 81.80 -91.86 -57.62
CA GLY A 181 81.55 -91.48 -56.22
C GLY A 181 80.80 -90.15 -56.12
N LYS A 182 80.68 -89.58 -54.92
CA LYS A 182 80.03 -88.28 -54.73
C LYS A 182 81.04 -87.16 -54.94
N VAL A 183 80.87 -86.40 -56.02
CA VAL A 183 81.75 -85.29 -56.38
C VAL A 183 81.21 -83.97 -55.84
N LYS A 184 82.12 -83.12 -55.40
CA LYS A 184 81.88 -81.70 -55.11
C LYS A 184 82.92 -80.85 -55.81
N ILE A 185 82.46 -79.82 -56.51
CA ILE A 185 83.30 -78.85 -57.24
C ILE A 185 82.99 -77.47 -56.69
N CYS A 186 84.00 -76.78 -56.18
CA CYS A 186 83.88 -75.44 -55.62
C CYS A 186 84.65 -74.43 -56.48
N PHE A 187 83.98 -73.36 -56.88
CA PHE A 187 84.50 -72.20 -57.60
C PHE A 187 84.52 -71.01 -56.65
N ASP A 188 85.71 -70.67 -56.17
CA ASP A 188 85.94 -69.51 -55.32
C ASP A 188 86.39 -68.32 -56.17
N TYR A 189 85.75 -67.17 -55.97
CA TYR A 189 86.05 -65.93 -56.68
C TYR A 189 86.66 -64.89 -55.74
N THR A 190 87.75 -64.27 -56.17
CA THR A 190 88.37 -63.15 -55.43
C THR A 190 88.39 -61.92 -56.32
N ASN A 191 87.68 -60.87 -55.91
CA ASN A 191 87.68 -59.57 -56.56
C ASN A 191 88.92 -58.77 -56.11
N THR A 192 89.76 -58.41 -57.07
CA THR A 192 91.03 -57.73 -56.84
C THR A 192 90.97 -56.23 -57.15
N THR A 193 89.80 -55.71 -57.53
CA THR A 193 89.64 -54.33 -58.02
C THR A 193 88.83 -53.47 -57.04
N SER A 194 89.42 -52.36 -56.59
CA SER A 194 88.78 -51.39 -55.69
C SER A 194 88.84 -49.96 -56.21
N TYR A 195 87.82 -49.18 -55.92
CA TYR A 195 87.63 -47.77 -56.27
C TYR A 195 87.44 -46.92 -55.01
N THR A 196 87.85 -45.65 -55.03
CA THR A 196 87.67 -44.74 -53.89
C THR A 196 87.00 -43.46 -54.36
N GLU A 197 85.81 -43.17 -53.82
CA GLU A 197 84.93 -42.07 -54.23
C GLU A 197 84.62 -41.13 -53.05
N THR A 198 84.28 -39.86 -53.33
CA THR A 198 83.93 -38.88 -52.29
C THR A 198 82.43 -38.59 -52.30
N VAL A 199 81.69 -39.22 -51.39
CA VAL A 199 80.24 -39.02 -51.25
C VAL A 199 79.98 -38.13 -50.04
N ASN A 200 79.27 -37.01 -50.24
CA ASN A 200 78.88 -36.07 -49.17
C ASN A 200 80.05 -35.54 -48.29
N GLY A 201 81.25 -35.43 -48.87
CA GLY A 201 82.43 -34.85 -48.21
C GLY A 201 83.35 -35.86 -47.49
N GLU A 202 83.00 -37.15 -47.47
CA GLU A 202 83.82 -38.22 -46.89
C GLU A 202 84.29 -39.22 -47.96
N LYS A 203 85.53 -39.72 -47.82
CA LYS A 203 86.09 -40.72 -48.74
C LYS A 203 85.60 -42.12 -48.39
N GLN A 204 85.00 -42.83 -49.36
CA GLN A 204 84.58 -44.21 -49.25
C GLN A 204 85.39 -45.09 -50.21
N THR A 205 85.93 -46.22 -49.75
CA THR A 205 86.63 -47.20 -50.60
C THR A 205 85.75 -48.44 -50.75
N VAL A 206 85.50 -48.86 -51.98
CA VAL A 206 84.57 -49.95 -52.35
C VAL A 206 85.15 -50.81 -53.47
N SER A 207 84.74 -52.06 -53.58
CA SER A 207 85.10 -52.94 -54.70
C SER A 207 84.25 -52.65 -55.93
N VAL A 208 84.84 -52.83 -57.12
CA VAL A 208 84.10 -52.76 -58.40
C VAL A 208 83.13 -53.93 -58.46
N PRO A 209 81.84 -53.74 -58.75
CA PRO A 209 80.83 -54.78 -58.63
C PRO A 209 80.89 -55.77 -59.79
N PHE A 210 81.72 -56.81 -59.72
CA PHE A 210 81.73 -57.88 -60.71
C PHE A 210 80.78 -59.03 -60.37
N ALA A 211 80.20 -59.65 -61.40
CA ALA A 211 79.43 -60.89 -61.32
C ALA A 211 80.16 -62.00 -62.07
N ALA A 212 80.43 -63.12 -61.40
CA ALA A 212 80.99 -64.33 -61.98
C ALA A 212 79.87 -65.34 -62.25
N ILE A 213 79.79 -65.87 -63.47
CA ILE A 213 78.76 -66.81 -63.94
C ILE A 213 79.44 -68.04 -64.52
N THR A 214 79.25 -69.22 -63.93
CA THR A 214 79.97 -70.47 -64.26
C THR A 214 79.07 -71.47 -64.96
N GLY A 215 79.45 -71.87 -66.17
CA GLY A 215 78.85 -72.97 -66.92
C GLY A 215 79.74 -74.22 -66.93
N LEU A 216 79.17 -75.37 -66.59
CA LEU A 216 79.84 -76.67 -66.63
C LEU A 216 79.09 -77.59 -67.61
N VAL A 217 79.83 -78.26 -68.48
CA VAL A 217 79.34 -79.37 -69.32
C VAL A 217 79.96 -80.65 -68.77
N LEU A 218 79.09 -81.60 -68.43
CA LEU A 218 79.43 -82.84 -67.75
C LEU A 218 79.10 -84.02 -68.66
N GLY A 219 79.99 -85.01 -68.72
CA GLY A 219 79.82 -86.21 -69.51
C GLY A 219 78.74 -87.16 -68.96
N ASP A 220 78.62 -88.34 -69.57
CA ASP A 220 77.66 -89.36 -69.15
C ASP A 220 77.95 -89.87 -67.74
N GLY A 221 76.90 -90.07 -66.93
CA GLY A 221 77.00 -90.73 -65.62
C GLY A 221 76.90 -89.82 -64.40
N PHE A 222 76.54 -88.53 -64.55
CA PHE A 222 76.19 -87.64 -63.43
C PHE A 222 74.70 -87.75 -63.06
N GLU A 223 74.42 -87.97 -61.78
CA GLU A 223 73.08 -88.01 -61.19
C GLU A 223 73.04 -87.12 -59.93
N ASN A 224 71.85 -86.68 -59.49
CA ASN A 224 71.64 -85.88 -58.28
C ASN A 224 72.48 -84.59 -58.20
N ILE A 225 72.48 -83.80 -59.28
CA ILE A 225 73.24 -82.55 -59.34
C ILE A 225 72.54 -81.45 -58.51
N GLU A 226 73.25 -80.89 -57.53
CA GLU A 226 72.86 -79.72 -56.74
C GLU A 226 73.88 -78.59 -56.92
N VAL A 227 73.42 -77.33 -56.94
CA VAL A 227 74.28 -76.14 -57.04
C VAL A 227 73.80 -75.05 -56.06
N THR A 228 74.72 -74.43 -55.32
CA THR A 228 74.39 -73.50 -54.21
C THR A 228 73.72 -72.22 -54.67
N ASN A 229 74.12 -71.71 -55.84
CA ASN A 229 73.67 -70.44 -56.38
C ASN A 229 73.51 -70.55 -57.90
N GLY A 230 72.67 -71.49 -58.35
CA GLY A 230 72.54 -71.81 -59.78
C GLY A 230 71.41 -72.79 -60.13
N LYS A 231 71.46 -73.33 -61.35
CA LYS A 231 70.56 -74.38 -61.86
C LYS A 231 71.35 -75.45 -62.63
N ALA A 232 70.90 -76.71 -62.57
CA ALA A 232 71.44 -77.82 -63.36
C ALA A 232 70.34 -78.49 -64.19
N GLU A 233 70.66 -78.96 -65.41
CA GLU A 233 69.80 -79.77 -66.28
C GLU A 233 70.54 -81.04 -66.75
N VAL A 234 69.87 -82.20 -66.67
CA VAL A 234 70.44 -83.54 -66.90
C VAL A 234 69.79 -84.15 -68.15
N SER A 235 70.60 -84.71 -69.07
CA SER A 235 70.13 -85.50 -70.22
C SER A 235 70.82 -86.86 -70.31
N ASP A 236 70.25 -87.79 -71.09
CA ASP A 236 70.74 -89.17 -71.23
C ASP A 236 72.16 -89.29 -71.81
N SER A 237 72.70 -88.22 -72.42
CA SER A 237 74.03 -88.21 -73.07
C SER A 237 74.95 -87.03 -72.69
N SER A 238 74.54 -86.14 -71.77
CA SER A 238 75.34 -85.02 -71.20
C SER A 238 74.52 -84.17 -70.22
N SER A 239 75.15 -83.57 -69.21
CA SER A 239 74.49 -82.66 -68.24
C SER A 239 75.13 -81.27 -68.24
N VAL A 240 74.35 -80.21 -67.99
CA VAL A 240 74.83 -78.81 -67.96
C VAL A 240 74.47 -78.16 -66.62
N VAL A 241 75.43 -77.46 -66.01
CA VAL A 241 75.25 -76.71 -64.76
C VAL A 241 75.59 -75.24 -64.99
N LEU A 242 74.78 -74.33 -64.47
CA LEU A 242 74.99 -72.88 -64.55
C LEU A 242 74.84 -72.25 -63.15
N GLY A 243 75.86 -71.60 -62.61
CA GLY A 243 75.83 -70.93 -61.30
C GLY A 243 76.42 -69.52 -61.33
N TYR A 244 76.24 -68.73 -60.26
CA TYR A 244 76.75 -67.35 -60.17
C TYR A 244 77.29 -66.99 -58.78
N ALA A 245 78.13 -65.94 -58.73
CA ALA A 245 78.66 -65.30 -57.52
C ALA A 245 78.94 -63.80 -57.73
N LEU A 246 78.93 -63.01 -56.65
CA LEU A 246 79.12 -61.55 -56.59
C LEU A 246 80.26 -61.17 -55.62
N PRO A 247 81.53 -61.46 -55.98
CA PRO A 247 82.66 -61.32 -55.07
C PRO A 247 82.92 -59.85 -54.65
N GLY A 248 83.01 -59.59 -53.34
CA GLY A 248 83.39 -58.29 -52.76
C GLY A 248 82.25 -57.28 -52.57
N LEU A 249 81.02 -57.58 -53.03
CA LEU A 249 79.89 -56.66 -52.92
C LEU A 249 79.39 -56.49 -51.47
N LYS A 250 79.40 -57.58 -50.68
CA LYS A 250 78.93 -57.61 -49.30
C LYS A 250 79.75 -56.70 -48.38
N ASP A 251 81.07 -56.74 -48.53
CA ASP A 251 82.00 -55.92 -47.75
C ASP A 251 81.94 -54.44 -48.14
N SER A 252 81.79 -54.13 -49.43
CA SER A 252 81.71 -52.76 -49.96
C SER A 252 80.51 -51.98 -49.43
N LEU A 253 79.39 -52.67 -49.19
CA LEU A 253 78.18 -52.08 -48.61
C LEU A 253 78.19 -52.06 -47.06
N GLY A 254 79.23 -52.62 -46.42
CA GLY A 254 79.35 -52.68 -44.97
C GLY A 254 78.28 -53.53 -44.28
N ILE A 255 77.72 -54.52 -45.00
CA ILE A 255 76.61 -55.36 -44.55
C ILE A 255 77.14 -56.56 -43.77
N LYS A 256 76.59 -56.82 -42.58
CA LYS A 256 76.88 -58.03 -41.79
C LYS A 256 75.76 -59.05 -41.99
N ASP A 257 76.04 -60.35 -41.83
CA ASP A 257 75.04 -61.43 -42.03
C ASP A 257 73.74 -61.26 -41.21
N LYS A 258 73.82 -60.56 -40.08
CA LYS A 258 72.65 -60.25 -39.22
C LYS A 258 71.79 -59.08 -39.71
N ASP A 259 72.26 -58.31 -40.69
CA ASP A 259 71.55 -57.13 -41.21
C ASP A 259 70.55 -57.51 -42.32
N LEU A 260 70.56 -58.76 -42.80
CA LEU A 260 69.65 -59.32 -43.81
C LEU A 260 68.67 -60.34 -43.17
N ASP A 261 67.44 -60.37 -43.66
CA ASP A 261 66.36 -61.20 -43.11
C ASP A 261 66.09 -62.44 -43.99
N GLY A 262 66.16 -63.63 -43.39
CA GLY A 262 65.42 -64.85 -43.76
C GLY A 262 65.81 -65.68 -44.99
N ASP A 263 65.95 -65.10 -46.18
CA ASP A 263 66.10 -65.87 -47.46
C ASP A 263 66.95 -65.14 -48.53
N VAL A 264 67.55 -64.01 -48.17
CA VAL A 264 68.32 -63.16 -49.10
C VAL A 264 69.80 -63.21 -48.73
N ASN A 265 70.63 -63.78 -49.61
CA ASN A 265 72.08 -63.90 -49.44
C ASN A 265 72.81 -63.37 -50.68
N ILE A 266 73.97 -62.73 -50.51
CA ILE A 266 74.87 -62.27 -51.59
C ILE A 266 76.01 -63.31 -51.68
N PRO A 267 75.98 -64.25 -52.65
CA PRO A 267 76.95 -65.34 -52.69
C PRO A 267 78.30 -64.89 -53.22
N GLU A 268 79.40 -65.28 -52.58
CA GLU A 268 80.77 -64.95 -53.02
C GLU A 268 81.49 -66.10 -53.74
N TYR A 269 80.91 -67.30 -53.75
CA TYR A 269 81.43 -68.51 -54.40
C TYR A 269 80.28 -69.34 -55.00
N MET A 270 80.62 -70.32 -55.84
CA MET A 270 79.67 -71.28 -56.42
C MET A 270 80.13 -72.71 -56.11
N GLU A 271 79.24 -73.55 -55.60
CA GLU A 271 79.54 -74.96 -55.32
C GLU A 271 78.52 -75.86 -56.02
N MET A 272 79.01 -76.92 -56.66
CA MET A 272 78.21 -77.99 -57.28
C MET A 272 78.52 -79.32 -56.58
N THR A 273 77.49 -80.13 -56.29
CA THR A 273 77.67 -81.53 -55.88
C THR A 273 76.88 -82.46 -56.79
N ALA A 274 77.38 -83.67 -57.03
CA ALA A 274 76.69 -84.70 -57.80
C ALA A 274 77.19 -86.10 -57.46
N ASP A 275 76.37 -87.11 -57.69
CA ASP A 275 76.81 -88.51 -57.70
C ASP A 275 77.28 -88.86 -59.12
N VAL A 276 78.52 -89.32 -59.29
CA VAL A 276 79.10 -89.57 -60.62
C VAL A 276 79.51 -91.03 -60.80
N LYS A 277 79.31 -91.55 -62.02
CA LYS A 277 79.96 -92.76 -62.53
C LYS A 277 80.86 -92.36 -63.70
N ASN A 278 82.14 -92.71 -63.60
CA ASN A 278 83.15 -92.44 -64.64
C ASN A 278 83.26 -90.96 -65.00
N PHE A 279 83.68 -90.13 -64.03
CA PHE A 279 83.76 -88.67 -64.14
C PHE A 279 84.44 -88.20 -65.43
N SER A 280 83.72 -87.40 -66.20
CA SER A 280 84.22 -86.66 -67.36
C SER A 280 83.61 -85.26 -67.32
N MET A 281 84.45 -84.24 -67.45
CA MET A 281 84.03 -82.85 -67.58
C MET A 281 84.65 -82.29 -68.85
N PRO A 282 83.95 -82.43 -69.98
CA PRO A 282 84.47 -82.02 -71.28
C PRO A 282 84.71 -80.50 -71.39
N ALA A 283 83.90 -79.68 -70.70
CA ALA A 283 84.09 -78.23 -70.70
C ALA A 283 83.64 -77.59 -69.38
N ALA A 284 84.41 -76.63 -68.89
CA ALA A 284 84.01 -75.73 -67.81
C ALA A 284 84.46 -74.31 -68.14
N MET A 285 83.55 -73.36 -67.98
CA MET A 285 83.77 -71.96 -68.32
C MET A 285 83.16 -71.02 -67.28
N THR A 286 83.85 -69.91 -66.97
CA THR A 286 83.29 -68.83 -66.12
C THR A 286 83.35 -67.50 -66.85
N PHE A 287 82.23 -66.79 -66.89
CA PHE A 287 82.12 -65.42 -67.37
C PHE A 287 82.17 -64.46 -66.19
N VAL A 288 83.09 -63.51 -66.20
CA VAL A 288 83.08 -62.39 -65.24
C VAL A 288 82.72 -61.12 -66.00
N VAL A 289 81.68 -60.43 -65.52
CA VAL A 289 81.17 -59.19 -66.12
C VAL A 289 80.93 -58.12 -65.06
N ASN A 290 81.03 -56.86 -65.46
CA ASN A 290 80.70 -55.72 -64.61
C ASN A 290 79.17 -55.66 -64.37
N ALA A 291 78.75 -55.51 -63.12
CA ALA A 291 77.35 -55.55 -62.68
C ALA A 291 76.76 -54.17 -62.34
N SER A 292 77.50 -53.07 -62.53
CA SER A 292 77.04 -51.71 -62.22
C SER A 292 75.75 -51.31 -62.92
N ASP A 293 75.59 -51.67 -64.19
CA ASP A 293 74.42 -51.33 -65.03
C ASP A 293 73.08 -51.89 -64.51
N TYR A 294 73.10 -52.64 -63.41
CA TYR A 294 71.95 -53.32 -62.84
C TYR A 294 71.74 -53.01 -61.35
N VAL A 295 72.58 -52.16 -60.76
CA VAL A 295 72.38 -51.61 -59.41
C VAL A 295 71.68 -50.23 -59.55
N SER A 296 70.35 -50.19 -59.62
CA SER A 296 69.60 -48.92 -59.78
C SER A 296 69.25 -48.22 -58.46
N THR A 297 69.31 -46.88 -58.44
CA THR A 297 68.86 -46.00 -57.35
C THR A 297 67.42 -45.47 -57.49
N ASP A 298 66.69 -45.90 -58.52
CA ASP A 298 65.34 -45.39 -58.82
C ASP A 298 64.39 -45.48 -57.61
N GLY A 299 64.10 -44.31 -56.99
CA GLY A 299 63.11 -44.14 -55.92
C GLY A 299 63.63 -43.74 -54.53
N ILE A 300 64.89 -43.32 -54.39
CA ILE A 300 65.45 -42.86 -53.10
C ILE A 300 66.07 -41.46 -53.26
N ASP A 301 65.27 -40.40 -53.10
CA ASP A 301 65.76 -39.03 -52.93
C ASP A 301 65.63 -38.64 -51.45
N THR A 302 66.75 -38.35 -50.79
CA THR A 302 66.81 -38.07 -49.35
C THR A 302 66.67 -36.58 -49.01
N SER A 303 66.60 -35.70 -50.01
CA SER A 303 66.49 -34.25 -49.79
C SER A 303 65.09 -33.81 -49.33
N ASP A 304 64.02 -34.42 -49.85
CA ASP A 304 62.62 -34.12 -49.48
C ASP A 304 62.24 -34.49 -48.03
N LEU A 305 63.01 -35.39 -47.40
CA LEU A 305 62.70 -35.87 -46.05
C LEU A 305 63.15 -34.88 -44.95
N ASP A 306 64.15 -34.03 -45.24
CA ASP A 306 64.68 -33.02 -44.32
C ASP A 306 63.66 -31.89 -44.08
N ASP A 307 63.04 -31.40 -45.16
CA ASP A 307 62.08 -30.30 -45.11
C ASP A 307 60.80 -30.71 -44.35
N MET A 308 60.30 -31.93 -44.63
CA MET A 308 59.09 -32.45 -43.98
C MET A 308 59.19 -32.58 -42.46
N ILE A 309 60.37 -32.94 -41.94
CA ILE A 309 60.58 -33.15 -40.51
C ILE A 309 60.69 -31.80 -39.77
N ASN A 310 61.25 -30.78 -40.41
CA ASN A 310 61.32 -29.42 -39.83
C ASN A 310 59.96 -28.73 -39.85
N ASP A 311 59.19 -28.85 -40.94
CA ASP A 311 57.83 -28.31 -41.03
C ASP A 311 56.91 -28.90 -39.94
N LEU A 312 57.07 -30.19 -39.63
CA LEU A 312 56.32 -30.85 -38.56
C LEU A 312 56.61 -30.25 -37.17
N LYS A 313 57.87 -29.88 -36.90
CA LYS A 313 58.29 -29.26 -35.64
C LYS A 313 57.74 -27.85 -35.47
N ASP A 314 57.80 -27.06 -36.53
CA ASP A 314 57.29 -25.68 -36.53
C ASP A 314 55.76 -25.67 -36.37
N ALA A 315 55.07 -26.54 -37.10
CA ALA A 315 53.62 -26.71 -36.96
C ALA A 315 53.23 -27.15 -35.54
N SER A 316 53.99 -28.05 -34.92
CA SER A 316 53.75 -28.48 -33.54
C SER A 316 53.96 -27.36 -32.52
N THR A 317 54.98 -26.52 -32.71
CA THR A 317 55.26 -25.37 -31.84
C THR A 317 54.18 -24.30 -31.97
N GLN A 318 53.74 -24.01 -33.21
CA GLN A 318 52.65 -23.07 -33.45
C GLN A 318 51.33 -23.55 -32.84
N LEU A 319 51.05 -24.86 -32.90
CA LEU A 319 49.86 -25.44 -32.28
C LEU A 319 49.92 -25.40 -30.75
N GLN A 320 51.11 -25.58 -30.16
CA GLN A 320 51.34 -25.42 -28.72
C GLN A 320 51.06 -23.98 -28.26
N ASP A 321 51.63 -22.98 -28.95
CA ASP A 321 51.43 -21.57 -28.64
C ASP A 321 49.97 -21.13 -28.83
N GLY A 322 49.33 -21.63 -29.89
CA GLY A 322 47.90 -21.41 -30.13
C GLY A 322 47.02 -21.99 -29.02
N SER A 323 47.36 -23.17 -28.51
CA SER A 323 46.63 -23.83 -27.42
C SER A 323 46.79 -23.09 -26.09
N LYS A 324 48.00 -22.55 -25.81
CA LYS A 324 48.24 -21.69 -24.64
C LYS A 324 47.48 -20.37 -24.71
N THR A 325 47.48 -19.72 -25.88
CA THR A 325 46.71 -18.48 -26.11
C THR A 325 45.21 -18.73 -25.92
N LEU A 326 44.71 -19.87 -26.40
CA LEU A 326 43.32 -20.28 -26.19
C LEU A 326 43.02 -20.43 -24.70
N ALA A 327 43.90 -21.08 -23.93
CA ALA A 327 43.75 -21.27 -22.49
C ALA A 327 43.68 -19.92 -21.73
N GLU A 328 44.63 -19.02 -21.99
CA GLU A 328 44.65 -17.67 -21.40
C GLU A 328 43.40 -16.84 -21.77
N GLY A 329 42.94 -16.95 -23.02
CA GLY A 329 41.70 -16.32 -23.48
C GLY A 329 40.46 -16.84 -22.75
N THR A 330 40.40 -18.15 -22.50
CA THR A 330 39.27 -18.78 -21.78
C THR A 330 39.28 -18.49 -20.28
N ASP A 331 40.45 -18.27 -19.68
CA ASP A 331 40.57 -17.80 -18.29
C ASP A 331 40.04 -16.37 -18.15
N THR A 332 40.41 -15.49 -19.08
CA THR A 332 39.88 -14.10 -19.13
C THR A 332 38.37 -14.08 -19.30
N LEU A 333 37.82 -14.96 -20.15
CA LEU A 333 36.37 -15.11 -20.31
C LEU A 333 35.70 -15.57 -18.99
N ALA A 334 36.28 -16.53 -18.29
CA ALA A 334 35.77 -17.02 -17.01
C ALA A 334 35.74 -15.92 -15.93
N ASP A 335 36.77 -15.08 -15.86
CA ASP A 335 36.83 -13.92 -14.96
C ASP A 335 35.76 -12.87 -15.30
N GLY A 336 35.58 -12.58 -16.59
CA GLY A 336 34.53 -11.69 -17.08
C GLY A 336 33.13 -12.19 -16.71
N LEU A 337 32.87 -13.48 -16.87
CA LEU A 337 31.60 -14.11 -16.51
C LEU A 337 31.37 -14.10 -15.00
N SER A 338 32.40 -14.32 -14.19
CA SER A 338 32.32 -14.22 -12.72
C SER A 338 31.95 -12.79 -12.27
N THR A 339 32.51 -11.77 -12.93
CA THR A 339 32.16 -10.37 -12.67
C THR A 339 30.71 -10.08 -13.05
N LEU A 340 30.27 -10.55 -14.23
CA LEU A 340 28.89 -10.39 -14.68
C LEU A 340 27.90 -11.07 -13.72
N GLN A 341 28.19 -12.29 -13.27
CA GLN A 341 27.38 -13.03 -12.31
C GLN A 341 27.20 -12.25 -11.00
N SER A 342 28.28 -11.67 -10.46
CA SER A 342 28.24 -10.82 -9.26
C SER A 342 27.35 -9.58 -9.44
N LYS A 343 27.47 -8.89 -10.58
CA LYS A 343 26.64 -7.72 -10.90
C LYS A 343 25.17 -8.09 -11.08
N LEU A 344 24.88 -9.24 -11.70
CA LEU A 344 23.51 -9.76 -11.82
C LEU A 344 22.91 -10.11 -10.45
N GLY A 345 23.70 -10.64 -9.51
CA GLY A 345 23.26 -10.86 -8.13
C GLY A 345 22.88 -9.55 -7.41
N THR A 346 23.64 -8.48 -7.63
CA THR A 346 23.31 -7.14 -7.10
C THR A 346 22.03 -6.60 -7.74
N PHE A 347 21.87 -6.75 -9.06
CA PHE A 347 20.66 -6.35 -9.77
C PHE A 347 19.43 -7.12 -9.27
N ALA A 348 19.52 -8.45 -9.12
CA ALA A 348 18.46 -9.30 -8.58
C ALA A 348 18.02 -8.84 -7.18
N SER A 349 18.99 -8.51 -6.31
CA SER A 349 18.72 -7.97 -4.97
C SER A 349 17.97 -6.63 -5.03
N GLY A 350 18.33 -5.76 -5.98
CA GLY A 350 17.63 -4.51 -6.26
C GLY A 350 16.17 -4.73 -6.70
N VAL A 351 15.93 -5.72 -7.57
CA VAL A 351 14.57 -6.10 -7.99
C VAL A 351 13.74 -6.63 -6.81
N GLY A 352 14.35 -7.45 -5.93
CA GLY A 352 13.67 -7.90 -4.71
C GLY A 352 13.30 -6.75 -3.76
N THR A 353 14.15 -5.73 -3.67
CA THR A 353 13.87 -4.49 -2.91
C THR A 353 12.70 -3.73 -3.52
N LEU A 354 12.66 -3.60 -4.86
CA LEU A 354 11.55 -2.98 -5.58
C LEU A 354 10.22 -3.72 -5.31
N GLN A 355 10.19 -5.04 -5.41
CA GLN A 355 8.98 -5.83 -5.12
C GLN A 355 8.49 -5.61 -3.68
N SER A 356 9.40 -5.61 -2.70
CA SER A 356 9.05 -5.38 -1.29
C SER A 356 8.51 -3.97 -1.05
N GLY A 357 9.11 -2.96 -1.69
CA GLY A 357 8.64 -1.57 -1.65
C GLY A 357 7.26 -1.41 -2.28
N LEU A 358 7.02 -2.04 -3.44
CA LEU A 358 5.71 -2.04 -4.11
C LEU A 358 4.64 -2.71 -3.25
N LYS A 359 4.95 -3.82 -2.58
CA LYS A 359 4.02 -4.45 -1.64
C LYS A 359 3.64 -3.49 -0.51
N THR A 360 4.63 -2.87 0.14
CA THR A 360 4.40 -1.92 1.24
C THR A 360 3.55 -0.73 0.79
N TYR A 361 3.83 -0.18 -0.39
CA TYR A 361 3.04 0.89 -0.99
C TYR A 361 1.59 0.43 -1.27
N THR A 362 1.37 -0.75 -1.83
CA THR A 362 0.03 -1.32 -2.08
C THR A 362 -0.78 -1.47 -0.80
N ASP A 363 -0.15 -2.00 0.26
CA ASP A 363 -0.77 -2.22 1.57
C ASP A 363 -1.18 -0.87 2.19
N GLY A 364 -0.33 0.16 2.06
CA GLY A 364 -0.62 1.53 2.49
C GLY A 364 -1.80 2.17 1.75
N VAL A 365 -1.87 2.04 0.43
CA VAL A 365 -3.01 2.54 -0.36
C VAL A 365 -4.30 1.80 -0.01
N SER A 366 -4.23 0.48 0.21
CA SER A 366 -5.41 -0.31 0.63
C SER A 366 -5.94 0.15 1.99
N THR A 367 -5.03 0.47 2.93
CA THR A 367 -5.39 1.04 4.24
C THR A 367 -6.07 2.39 4.10
N LEU A 368 -5.54 3.27 3.23
CA LEU A 368 -6.16 4.56 2.90
C LEU A 368 -7.57 4.37 2.32
N SER A 369 -7.76 3.44 1.38
CA SER A 369 -9.07 3.12 0.79
C SER A 369 -10.07 2.68 1.86
N CYS A 370 -9.68 1.79 2.78
CA CYS A 370 -10.54 1.37 3.89
C CYS A 370 -10.92 2.54 4.82
N GLY A 371 -9.95 3.40 5.17
CA GLY A 371 -10.20 4.59 5.98
C GLY A 371 -11.18 5.56 5.33
N LEU A 372 -11.03 5.80 4.02
CA LEU A 372 -11.93 6.66 3.24
C LEU A 372 -13.34 6.07 3.14
N ASN A 373 -13.48 4.75 2.96
CA ASN A 373 -14.80 4.09 3.00
C ASN A 373 -15.47 4.25 4.37
N THR A 374 -14.71 4.11 5.45
CA THR A 374 -15.22 4.32 6.82
C THR A 374 -15.68 5.77 7.03
N LEU A 375 -14.90 6.73 6.56
CA LEU A 375 -15.24 8.15 6.62
C LEU A 375 -16.50 8.45 5.79
N GLY A 376 -16.59 7.88 4.58
CA GLY A 376 -17.76 7.98 3.71
C GLY A 376 -19.02 7.42 4.35
N ASN A 377 -18.95 6.26 5.00
CA ASN A 377 -20.08 5.69 5.73
C ASN A 377 -20.49 6.56 6.93
N SER A 378 -19.54 7.25 7.55
CA SER A 378 -19.80 8.14 8.69
C SER A 378 -20.51 9.44 8.31
N THR A 379 -20.47 9.86 7.03
CA THR A 379 -21.20 11.06 6.59
C THR A 379 -22.71 10.87 6.66
N GLY A 380 -23.22 9.65 6.49
CA GLY A 380 -24.64 9.33 6.69
C GLY A 380 -25.10 9.51 8.14
N ALA A 381 -24.25 9.15 9.11
CA ALA A 381 -24.52 9.40 10.52
C ALA A 381 -24.50 10.91 10.85
N LEU A 382 -23.61 11.67 10.21
CA LEU A 382 -23.55 13.13 10.34
C LEU A 382 -24.84 13.79 9.81
N VAL A 383 -25.33 13.39 8.63
CA VAL A 383 -26.62 13.87 8.09
C VAL A 383 -27.75 13.55 9.05
N SER A 384 -27.83 12.30 9.53
CA SER A 384 -28.88 11.86 10.45
C SER A 384 -28.85 12.64 11.77
N GLY A 385 -27.65 12.94 12.29
CA GLY A 385 -27.48 13.78 13.48
C GLY A 385 -27.90 15.23 13.26
N ALA A 386 -27.51 15.81 12.12
CA ALA A 386 -27.90 17.16 11.74
C ALA A 386 -29.41 17.29 11.51
N ASP A 387 -30.07 16.29 10.94
CA ASP A 387 -31.52 16.26 10.72
C ASP A 387 -32.30 16.19 12.04
N LYS A 388 -31.84 15.35 13.00
CA LYS A 388 -32.39 15.32 14.36
C LYS A 388 -32.23 16.65 15.07
N LEU A 389 -31.07 17.29 14.96
CA LEU A 389 -30.82 18.59 15.57
C LEU A 389 -31.68 19.69 14.92
N ASN A 390 -31.85 19.66 13.59
CA ASN A 390 -32.72 20.56 12.86
C ASN A 390 -34.19 20.42 13.29
N SER A 391 -34.66 19.17 13.42
CA SER A 391 -36.00 18.86 13.92
C SER A 391 -36.21 19.36 15.36
N GLY A 392 -35.24 19.12 16.25
CA GLY A 392 -35.27 19.62 17.62
C GLY A 392 -35.27 21.16 17.69
N ALA A 393 -34.49 21.82 16.83
CA ALA A 393 -34.50 23.28 16.71
C ALA A 393 -35.87 23.79 16.24
N GLY A 394 -36.51 23.11 15.28
CA GLY A 394 -37.88 23.42 14.83
C GLY A 394 -38.93 23.27 15.93
N GLN A 395 -38.81 22.22 16.77
CA GLN A 395 -39.67 22.03 17.95
C GLN A 395 -39.47 23.16 18.98
N LEU A 396 -38.22 23.53 19.26
CA LEU A 396 -37.90 24.62 20.19
C LEU A 396 -38.43 25.97 19.68
N ALA A 397 -38.30 26.27 18.39
CA ALA A 397 -38.85 27.46 17.78
C ALA A 397 -40.39 27.51 17.91
N SER A 398 -41.06 26.39 17.62
CA SER A 398 -42.52 26.26 17.75
C SER A 398 -42.97 26.43 19.20
N GLY A 399 -42.33 25.75 20.15
CA GLY A 399 -42.64 25.89 21.58
C GLY A 399 -42.41 27.31 22.11
N SER A 400 -41.35 27.98 21.64
CA SER A 400 -41.06 29.37 22.00
C SER A 400 -42.10 30.34 21.43
N ALA A 401 -42.63 30.07 20.23
CA ALA A 401 -43.77 30.82 19.67
C ALA A 401 -45.04 30.63 20.51
N THR A 402 -45.38 29.39 20.88
CA THR A 402 -46.53 29.11 21.75
C THR A 402 -46.39 29.79 23.12
N LEU A 403 -45.20 29.75 23.72
CA LEU A 403 -44.92 30.46 24.97
C LEU A 403 -45.14 31.97 24.79
N LYS A 404 -44.61 32.57 23.72
CA LYS A 404 -44.80 33.98 23.40
C LYS A 404 -46.29 34.37 23.30
N ASP A 405 -47.10 33.56 22.62
CA ASP A 405 -48.54 33.81 22.47
C ASP A 405 -49.29 33.65 23.81
N GLY A 406 -48.90 32.66 24.62
CA GLY A 406 -49.39 32.49 25.98
C GLY A 406 -49.06 33.68 26.88
N LEU A 407 -47.83 34.18 26.80
CA LEU A 407 -47.39 35.39 27.52
C LEU A 407 -48.18 36.61 27.09
N LYS A 408 -48.45 36.80 25.79
CA LYS A 408 -49.31 37.90 25.32
C LYS A 408 -50.71 37.83 25.92
N THR A 409 -51.30 36.63 25.98
CA THR A 409 -52.61 36.42 26.61
C THR A 409 -52.57 36.75 28.10
N TYR A 410 -51.52 36.32 28.78
CA TYR A 410 -51.29 36.62 30.19
C TYR A 410 -51.10 38.12 30.47
N THR A 411 -50.27 38.82 29.69
CA THR A 411 -50.10 40.30 29.81
C THR A 411 -51.44 41.01 29.64
N ASN A 412 -52.27 40.59 28.68
CA ASN A 412 -53.58 41.18 28.46
C ASN A 412 -54.48 41.00 29.70
N GLY A 413 -54.50 39.80 30.28
CA GLY A 413 -55.25 39.53 31.51
C GLY A 413 -54.75 40.35 32.71
N ALA A 414 -53.42 40.45 32.88
CA ALA A 414 -52.82 41.29 33.93
C ALA A 414 -53.12 42.79 33.73
N SER A 415 -53.17 43.25 32.49
CA SER A 415 -53.54 44.63 32.15
C SER A 415 -55.02 44.90 32.46
N GLN A 416 -55.92 43.97 32.15
CA GLN A 416 -57.34 44.05 32.51
C GLN A 416 -57.55 44.08 34.03
N LEU A 417 -56.83 43.23 34.77
CA LEU A 417 -56.84 43.25 36.24
C LEU A 417 -56.38 44.63 36.76
N ASN A 418 -55.29 45.17 36.21
CA ASN A 418 -54.78 46.48 36.59
C ASN A 418 -55.82 47.59 36.35
N THR A 419 -56.49 47.59 35.19
CA THR A 419 -57.58 48.53 34.90
C THR A 419 -58.71 48.40 35.93
N GLY A 420 -59.16 47.18 36.24
CA GLY A 420 -60.20 46.94 37.24
C GLY A 420 -59.81 47.38 38.65
N LEU A 421 -58.56 47.17 39.05
CA LEU A 421 -58.04 47.62 40.34
C LEU A 421 -57.95 49.14 40.45
N ASN A 422 -57.56 49.83 39.37
CA ASN A 422 -57.60 51.30 39.33
C ASN A 422 -59.03 51.83 39.44
N GLN A 423 -59.99 51.23 38.73
CA GLN A 423 -61.40 51.59 38.86
C GLN A 423 -61.96 51.35 40.28
N LEU A 424 -61.56 50.25 40.92
CA LEU A 424 -61.90 49.98 42.31
C LEU A 424 -61.29 51.02 43.25
N ASN A 425 -60.02 51.40 43.01
CA ASN A 425 -59.35 52.46 43.78
C ASN A 425 -60.12 53.79 43.71
N ASP A 426 -60.51 54.22 42.51
CA ASP A 426 -61.31 55.43 42.30
C ASP A 426 -62.68 55.34 43.00
N SER A 427 -63.30 54.15 42.95
CA SER A 427 -64.58 53.89 43.62
C SER A 427 -64.44 53.96 45.15
N THR A 428 -63.31 53.53 45.73
CA THR A 428 -63.06 53.72 47.17
C THR A 428 -62.90 55.18 47.55
N GLY A 429 -62.31 56.01 46.69
CA GLY A 429 -62.28 57.47 46.86
C GLY A 429 -63.68 58.08 46.89
N SER A 430 -64.56 57.65 45.98
CA SER A 430 -65.96 58.08 45.95
C SER A 430 -66.74 57.64 47.21
N LEU A 431 -66.51 56.41 47.66
CA LEU A 431 -67.11 55.89 48.90
C LEU A 431 -66.63 56.69 50.13
N ALA A 432 -65.34 57.03 50.22
CA ALA A 432 -64.82 57.87 51.30
C ALA A 432 -65.51 59.24 51.36
N THR A 433 -65.68 59.91 50.21
CA THR A 433 -66.43 61.17 50.13
C THR A 433 -67.89 61.01 50.59
N GLY A 434 -68.55 59.90 50.21
CA GLY A 434 -69.90 59.59 50.63
C GLY A 434 -70.02 59.35 52.15
N VAL A 435 -69.06 58.63 52.75
CA VAL A 435 -69.02 58.38 54.19
C VAL A 435 -68.80 59.68 54.96
N THR A 436 -67.90 60.54 54.52
CA THR A 436 -67.71 61.88 55.12
C THR A 436 -69.00 62.69 55.08
N SER A 437 -69.68 62.72 53.93
CA SER A 437 -70.94 63.45 53.77
C SER A 437 -72.04 62.92 54.70
N LEU A 438 -72.12 61.60 54.87
CA LEU A 438 -73.07 60.98 55.79
C LEU A 438 -72.75 61.28 57.26
N ASN A 439 -71.46 61.28 57.62
CA ASN A 439 -71.00 61.64 58.96
C ASN A 439 -71.33 63.10 59.31
N ASP A 440 -71.13 64.02 58.37
CA ASP A 440 -71.48 65.43 58.51
C ASP A 440 -73.01 65.63 58.62
N GLY A 441 -73.79 64.86 57.85
CA GLY A 441 -75.24 64.81 57.96
C GLY A 441 -75.72 64.30 59.33
N ALA A 442 -75.11 63.22 59.84
CA ALA A 442 -75.41 62.67 61.17
C ALA A 442 -75.09 63.68 62.28
N LYS A 443 -73.98 64.42 62.15
CA LYS A 443 -73.63 65.52 63.06
C LYS A 443 -74.68 66.63 63.04
N THR A 444 -75.09 67.06 61.84
CA THR A 444 -76.12 68.10 61.68
C THR A 444 -77.45 67.68 62.30
N LEU A 445 -77.85 66.41 62.12
CA LEU A 445 -79.03 65.84 62.76
C LEU A 445 -78.91 65.85 64.29
N SER A 446 -77.77 65.42 64.84
CA SER A 446 -77.47 65.45 66.27
C SER A 446 -77.58 66.87 66.85
N ASP A 447 -77.00 67.86 66.17
CA ASP A 447 -77.07 69.27 66.57
C ASP A 447 -78.53 69.79 66.56
N GLY A 448 -79.32 69.41 65.55
CA GLY A 448 -80.76 69.74 65.47
C GLY A 448 -81.60 69.10 66.59
N ILE A 449 -81.30 67.84 66.95
CA ILE A 449 -81.97 67.13 68.05
C ILE A 449 -81.66 67.81 69.39
N ASN A 450 -80.41 68.23 69.60
CA ASN A 450 -80.02 68.97 70.79
C ASN A 450 -80.78 70.32 70.90
N ALA A 451 -80.98 71.01 69.78
CA ALA A 451 -81.80 72.22 69.75
C ALA A 451 -83.27 71.93 70.09
N ALA A 452 -83.85 70.86 69.53
CA ALA A 452 -85.24 70.45 69.83
C ALA A 452 -85.43 70.07 71.31
N ASN A 453 -84.47 69.33 71.90
CA ASN A 453 -84.45 69.01 73.33
C ASN A 453 -84.45 70.27 74.21
N LYS A 454 -83.60 71.26 73.87
CA LYS A 454 -83.58 72.56 74.57
C LYS A 454 -84.91 73.30 74.43
N GLY A 455 -85.53 73.27 73.25
CA GLY A 455 -86.86 73.85 73.03
C GLY A 455 -87.95 73.19 73.88
N ALA A 456 -87.99 71.86 73.91
CA ALA A 456 -88.93 71.10 74.74
C ALA A 456 -88.75 71.37 76.25
N ALA A 457 -87.51 71.49 76.72
CA ALA A 457 -87.20 71.89 78.08
C ALA A 457 -87.68 73.33 78.38
N GLY A 458 -87.50 74.26 77.44
CA GLY A 458 -88.01 75.63 77.54
C GLY A 458 -89.54 75.70 77.64
N VAL A 459 -90.26 74.93 76.82
CA VAL A 459 -91.74 74.82 76.90
C VAL A 459 -92.15 74.25 78.25
N SER A 460 -91.51 73.18 78.71
CA SER A 460 -91.81 72.58 80.03
C SER A 460 -91.61 73.57 81.18
N ALA A 461 -90.54 74.37 81.13
CA ALA A 461 -90.28 75.42 82.12
C ALA A 461 -91.34 76.53 82.06
N GLY A 462 -91.74 76.98 80.86
CA GLY A 462 -92.79 77.98 80.69
C GLY A 462 -94.16 77.49 81.19
N VAL A 463 -94.49 76.22 80.96
CA VAL A 463 -95.71 75.60 81.48
C VAL A 463 -95.70 75.54 83.02
N ALA A 464 -94.56 75.25 83.64
CA ALA A 464 -94.44 75.28 85.10
C ALA A 464 -94.69 76.68 85.69
N GLN A 465 -94.20 77.73 85.02
CA GLN A 465 -94.48 79.12 85.39
C GLN A 465 -95.97 79.48 85.20
N LEU A 466 -96.57 79.05 84.09
CA LEU A 466 -98.00 79.25 83.83
C LEU A 466 -98.86 78.58 84.90
N LYS A 467 -98.56 77.33 85.26
CA LYS A 467 -99.27 76.59 86.32
C LYS A 467 -99.21 77.34 87.65
N THR A 468 -98.03 77.83 88.04
CA THR A 468 -97.86 78.66 89.25
C THR A 468 -98.72 79.93 89.21
N SER A 469 -98.82 80.56 88.04
CA SER A 469 -99.65 81.76 87.84
C SER A 469 -101.15 81.45 87.91
N ILE A 470 -101.56 80.31 87.36
CA ILE A 470 -102.94 79.81 87.45
C ILE A 470 -103.32 79.50 88.90
N ASP A 471 -102.46 78.81 89.65
CA ASP A 471 -102.70 78.49 91.06
C ASP A 471 -102.85 79.77 91.91
N THR A 472 -102.05 80.80 91.59
CA THR A 472 -102.13 82.13 92.20
C THR A 472 -103.47 82.82 91.86
N ALA A 473 -103.87 82.81 90.58
CA ALA A 473 -105.13 83.40 90.14
C ALA A 473 -106.35 82.67 90.74
N LYS A 474 -106.28 81.34 90.89
CA LYS A 474 -107.30 80.51 91.52
C LYS A 474 -107.50 80.91 92.98
N THR A 475 -106.40 81.06 93.72
CA THR A 475 -106.42 81.58 95.10
C THR A 475 -107.08 82.97 95.17
N GLY A 476 -106.85 83.83 94.17
CA GLY A 476 -107.51 85.13 94.04
C GLY A 476 -109.02 85.03 93.78
N ALA A 477 -109.46 84.11 92.90
CA ALA A 477 -110.87 83.85 92.62
C ALA A 477 -111.60 83.30 93.86
N ASP A 478 -110.96 82.38 94.59
CA ASP A 478 -111.46 81.86 95.87
C ASP A 478 -111.64 82.99 96.89
N SER A 479 -110.66 83.90 96.95
CA SER A 479 -110.71 85.07 97.83
C SER A 479 -111.84 86.05 97.45
N LEU A 480 -112.08 86.28 96.15
CA LEU A 480 -113.20 87.09 95.66
C LEU A 480 -114.55 86.46 96.05
N THR A 481 -114.68 85.14 95.87
CA THR A 481 -115.89 84.38 96.24
C THR A 481 -116.14 84.49 97.75
N ALA A 482 -115.10 84.32 98.56
CA ALA A 482 -115.20 84.48 100.02
C ALA A 482 -115.58 85.92 100.42
N GLY A 483 -114.99 86.94 99.79
CA GLY A 483 -115.32 88.34 100.02
C GLY A 483 -116.77 88.69 99.61
N ALA A 484 -117.22 88.18 98.46
CA ALA A 484 -118.61 88.33 98.02
C ALA A 484 -119.60 87.69 99.01
N LYS A 485 -119.27 86.51 99.55
CA LYS A 485 -120.05 85.85 100.60
C LYS A 485 -120.09 86.67 101.90
N GLN A 486 -118.98 87.26 102.31
CA GLN A 486 -118.95 88.15 103.47
C GLN A 486 -119.82 89.40 103.27
N VAL A 487 -119.80 89.99 102.07
CA VAL A 487 -120.68 91.11 101.72
C VAL A 487 -122.15 90.66 101.75
N ASP A 488 -122.48 89.52 101.15
CA ASP A 488 -123.84 88.97 101.14
C ASP A 488 -124.38 88.74 102.57
N GLU A 489 -123.57 88.12 103.44
CA GLU A 489 -123.89 87.93 104.87
C GLU A 489 -124.04 89.26 105.62
N GLY A 490 -123.19 90.25 105.32
CA GLY A 490 -123.26 91.60 105.89
C GLY A 490 -124.52 92.35 105.44
N VAL A 491 -124.89 92.21 104.15
CA VAL A 491 -126.11 92.77 103.57
C VAL A 491 -127.35 92.15 104.19
N ASP A 492 -127.36 90.83 104.42
CA ASP A 492 -128.48 90.16 105.09
C ASP A 492 -128.64 90.65 106.54
N LYS A 493 -127.55 90.86 107.28
CA LYS A 493 -127.59 91.48 108.61
C LYS A 493 -128.09 92.94 108.58
N LEU A 494 -127.65 93.73 107.60
CA LEU A 494 -128.12 95.11 107.43
C LEU A 494 -129.61 95.15 107.08
N LYS A 495 -130.07 94.28 106.18
CA LYS A 495 -131.47 94.13 105.80
C LYS A 495 -132.34 93.81 107.03
N GLN A 496 -131.89 92.89 107.88
CA GLN A 496 -132.57 92.57 109.14
C GLN A 496 -132.65 93.81 110.05
N SER A 497 -131.51 94.49 110.26
CA SER A 497 -131.44 95.68 111.13
C SER A 497 -132.34 96.82 110.66
N LEU A 498 -132.40 97.05 109.34
CA LEU A 498 -133.29 98.04 108.73
C LEU A 498 -134.76 97.65 108.87
N SER A 499 -135.11 96.37 108.74
CA SER A 499 -136.48 95.87 108.94
C SER A 499 -136.98 96.10 110.37
N ASP A 500 -136.10 95.98 111.37
CA ASP A 500 -136.46 96.10 112.80
C ASP A 500 -136.50 97.55 113.30
N MET A 501 -135.88 98.49 112.56
CA MET A 501 -135.71 99.88 112.99
C MET A 501 -137.02 100.69 113.10
N PRO A 502 -137.97 100.63 112.16
CA PRO A 502 -139.26 101.32 112.30
C PRO A 502 -140.02 100.92 113.57
N GLU A 503 -140.13 99.61 113.84
CA GLU A 503 -140.81 99.11 115.04
C GLU A 503 -140.10 99.58 116.33
N THR A 504 -138.76 99.60 116.34
CA THR A 504 -137.98 100.09 117.48
C THR A 504 -138.20 101.59 117.75
N ILE A 505 -138.25 102.41 116.69
CA ILE A 505 -138.52 103.85 116.83
C ILE A 505 -139.97 104.08 117.27
N LYS A 506 -140.93 103.35 116.68
CA LYS A 506 -142.34 103.41 117.05
C LYS A 506 -142.54 103.12 118.54
N ALA A 507 -141.85 102.09 119.05
CA ALA A 507 -141.86 101.74 120.47
C ALA A 507 -141.29 102.86 121.37
N ARG A 508 -140.16 103.48 120.99
CA ARG A 508 -139.55 104.58 121.76
C ARG A 508 -140.42 105.83 121.81
N ILE A 509 -141.10 106.17 120.70
CA ILE A 509 -142.03 107.31 120.69
C ILE A 509 -143.22 107.03 121.61
N ASN A 510 -143.82 105.84 121.53
CA ASN A 510 -144.88 105.48 122.47
C ASN A 510 -144.41 105.56 123.93
N GLN A 511 -143.16 105.20 124.21
CA GLN A 511 -142.58 105.33 125.54
C GLN A 511 -142.39 106.79 126.00
N SER A 512 -142.03 107.72 125.10
CA SER A 512 -141.91 109.15 125.44
C SER A 512 -143.27 109.84 125.66
N LEU A 513 -144.35 109.24 125.17
CA LEU A 513 -145.73 109.70 125.35
C LEU A 513 -146.37 109.19 126.65
N GLU A 514 -145.77 108.21 127.32
CA GLU A 514 -146.30 107.66 128.58
C GLU A 514 -146.51 108.69 129.71
N PRO A 515 -145.68 109.73 129.90
CA PRO A 515 -145.97 110.79 130.87
C PRO A 515 -147.31 111.50 130.60
N LEU A 516 -147.71 111.66 129.33
CA LEU A 516 -149.03 112.19 128.98
C LEU A 516 -150.14 111.20 129.32
N ASN A 517 -149.90 109.90 129.09
CA ASN A 517 -150.86 108.85 129.47
C ASN A 517 -151.09 108.80 130.98
N LYS A 518 -150.04 109.04 131.79
CA LYS A 518 -150.15 109.12 133.26
C LYS A 518 -150.93 110.34 133.75
N LEU A 519 -150.90 111.44 133.01
CA LEU A 519 -151.76 112.61 133.24
C LEU A 519 -153.21 112.36 132.77
N ASN A 520 -153.55 111.14 132.34
CA ASN A 520 -154.83 110.79 131.74
C ASN A 520 -155.21 111.65 130.52
N VAL A 521 -154.21 112.20 129.80
CA VAL A 521 -154.44 113.08 128.64
C VAL A 521 -155.28 112.38 127.59
N GLY A 522 -155.03 111.10 127.31
CA GLY A 522 -155.81 110.37 126.32
C GLY A 522 -157.30 110.29 126.70
N LYS A 523 -157.61 109.95 127.97
CA LYS A 523 -159.00 109.96 128.48
C LYS A 523 -159.63 111.36 128.47
N LEU A 524 -158.87 112.38 128.84
CA LEU A 524 -159.33 113.78 128.78
C LEU A 524 -159.70 114.16 127.34
N PHE A 525 -158.79 113.94 126.40
CA PHE A 525 -159.00 114.28 124.99
C PHE A 525 -160.12 113.43 124.36
N LYS A 526 -160.28 112.18 124.81
CA LYS A 526 -161.43 111.36 124.41
C LYS A 526 -162.76 111.85 124.97
N THR A 527 -162.79 112.30 126.22
CA THR A 527 -164.00 112.89 126.83
C THR A 527 -164.41 114.17 126.11
N LEU A 528 -163.42 114.95 125.65
CA LEU A 528 -163.63 116.13 124.83
C LEU A 528 -163.92 115.82 123.35
N GLY A 529 -163.87 114.55 122.94
CA GLY A 529 -164.12 114.11 121.55
C GLY A 529 -162.98 114.42 120.57
N TYR A 530 -161.79 114.77 121.05
CA TYR A 530 -160.64 115.12 120.19
C TYR A 530 -159.85 113.92 119.69
N ILE A 531 -159.90 112.79 120.40
CA ILE A 531 -159.36 111.49 119.95
C ILE A 531 -160.27 110.36 120.41
N ASP A 532 -160.18 109.18 119.81
CA ASP A 532 -161.07 108.04 120.15
C ASP A 532 -160.47 107.05 121.15
N THR A 533 -159.29 107.35 121.70
CA THR A 533 -158.50 106.41 122.51
C THR A 533 -158.14 107.00 123.86
N ASP A 534 -158.17 106.15 124.88
CA ASP A 534 -157.81 106.51 126.25
C ASP A 534 -156.31 106.81 126.42
N LYS A 535 -155.49 106.48 125.41
CA LYS A 535 -154.04 106.72 125.39
C LYS A 535 -153.62 107.58 124.21
N ILE A 536 -152.68 108.47 124.48
CA ILE A 536 -151.83 109.12 123.50
C ILE A 536 -150.76 108.12 123.03
N THR A 537 -150.71 107.91 121.73
CA THR A 537 -149.75 107.02 121.05
C THR A 537 -149.19 107.73 119.82
N VAL A 538 -148.12 107.20 119.25
CA VAL A 538 -147.52 107.65 117.99
C VAL A 538 -148.56 107.80 116.86
N ASP A 539 -149.61 106.97 116.86
CA ASP A 539 -150.63 106.95 115.80
C ASP A 539 -151.66 108.08 115.96
N ASN A 540 -151.83 108.65 117.16
CA ASN A 540 -152.85 109.68 117.45
C ASN A 540 -152.29 110.99 118.04
N VAL A 541 -151.02 111.02 118.45
CA VAL A 541 -150.44 112.17 119.17
C VAL A 541 -150.44 113.44 118.34
N SER A 542 -150.27 113.33 117.03
CA SER A 542 -150.36 114.49 116.13
C SER A 542 -151.76 115.12 116.17
N ALA A 543 -152.81 114.31 116.11
CA ALA A 543 -154.19 114.78 116.20
C ALA A 543 -154.48 115.37 117.59
N ALA A 544 -154.02 114.71 118.66
CA ALA A 544 -154.13 115.23 120.01
C ALA A 544 -153.36 116.56 120.19
N ALA A 545 -152.16 116.70 119.63
CA ALA A 545 -151.39 117.94 119.70
C ALA A 545 -152.10 119.10 119.02
N ASP A 546 -152.66 118.86 117.83
CA ASP A 546 -153.42 119.87 117.10
C ASP A 546 -154.68 120.27 117.85
N ALA A 547 -155.40 119.30 118.41
CA ALA A 547 -156.55 119.58 119.25
C ALA A 547 -156.17 120.36 120.52
N ALA A 548 -154.99 120.09 121.11
CA ALA A 548 -154.50 120.77 122.29
C ALA A 548 -154.30 122.26 122.03
N VAL A 549 -153.57 122.60 120.96
CA VAL A 549 -153.29 123.97 120.54
C VAL A 549 -154.58 124.74 120.28
N ASN A 550 -155.51 124.13 119.54
CA ASN A 550 -156.70 124.82 119.03
C ASN A 550 -157.80 125.00 120.08
N ASN A 551 -157.83 124.14 121.12
CA ASN A 551 -158.93 124.11 122.08
C ASN A 551 -158.45 124.33 123.52
N ALA A 552 -157.49 125.24 123.71
CA ALA A 552 -156.87 125.51 125.02
C ALA A 552 -157.89 125.80 126.14
N GLY A 553 -158.91 126.62 125.84
CA GLY A 553 -159.94 127.02 126.81
C GLY A 553 -160.76 125.83 127.31
N ASP A 554 -161.18 124.96 126.39
CA ASP A 554 -161.97 123.76 126.71
C ASP A 554 -161.17 122.78 127.56
N ILE A 555 -159.90 122.60 127.23
CA ILE A 555 -159.01 121.70 127.96
C ILE A 555 -158.72 122.22 129.37
N ILE A 556 -158.44 123.52 129.52
CA ILE A 556 -158.21 124.13 130.84
C ILE A 556 -159.49 124.08 131.68
N THR A 557 -160.66 124.30 131.07
CA THR A 557 -161.96 124.18 131.75
C THR A 557 -162.22 122.75 132.20
N ALA A 558 -161.93 121.77 131.36
CA ALA A 558 -162.06 120.35 131.71
C ALA A 558 -161.09 119.97 132.83
N LEU A 559 -159.84 120.44 132.80
CA LEU A 559 -158.87 120.24 133.89
C LEU A 559 -159.34 120.88 135.20
N THR A 560 -159.90 122.10 135.15
CA THR A 560 -160.47 122.77 136.32
C THR A 560 -161.65 121.98 136.90
N SER A 561 -162.54 121.49 136.02
CA SER A 561 -163.69 120.66 136.40
C SER A 561 -163.26 119.30 136.97
N MET A 562 -162.05 118.85 136.62
CA MET A 562 -161.41 117.67 137.19
C MET A 562 -160.63 117.97 138.48
N ASN A 563 -160.80 119.15 139.07
CA ASN A 563 -160.13 119.59 140.30
C ASN A 563 -158.59 119.62 140.18
N ASP A 564 -158.03 119.83 138.97
CA ASP A 564 -156.58 120.00 138.82
C ASP A 564 -156.14 121.26 139.60
N PRO A 565 -155.14 121.14 140.50
CA PRO A 565 -154.73 122.24 141.35
C PRO A 565 -154.04 123.39 140.57
N TYR A 566 -153.57 123.11 139.34
CA TYR A 566 -152.90 124.08 138.46
C TYR A 566 -153.27 123.88 136.98
N PRO A 567 -154.54 124.09 136.57
CA PRO A 567 -155.06 123.69 135.26
C PRO A 567 -154.26 124.23 134.07
N SER A 568 -153.88 125.52 134.11
CA SER A 568 -153.07 126.13 133.04
C SER A 568 -151.65 125.58 132.98
N ALA A 569 -151.05 125.22 134.13
CA ALA A 569 -149.71 124.63 134.16
C ALA A 569 -149.75 123.17 133.67
N THR A 570 -150.79 122.41 134.02
CA THR A 570 -151.03 121.07 133.50
C THR A 570 -151.31 121.11 131.99
N TYR A 571 -152.15 122.03 131.51
CA TYR A 571 -152.36 122.24 130.07
C TYR A 571 -151.05 122.53 129.32
N ASN A 572 -150.19 123.42 129.84
CA ASN A 572 -148.90 123.70 129.21
C ASN A 572 -148.01 122.44 129.15
N LYS A 573 -148.01 121.60 130.19
CA LYS A 573 -147.28 120.31 130.17
C LYS A 573 -147.83 119.36 129.11
N ILE A 574 -149.17 119.31 128.98
CA ILE A 574 -149.86 118.53 127.95
C ILE A 574 -149.47 119.03 126.56
N LEU A 575 -149.57 120.34 126.33
CA LEU A 575 -149.25 120.98 125.07
C LEU A 575 -147.80 120.73 124.65
N VAL A 576 -146.86 120.91 125.57
CA VAL A 576 -145.43 120.65 125.33
C VAL A 576 -145.20 119.18 125.01
N GLY A 577 -145.71 118.25 125.81
CA GLY A 577 -145.52 116.82 125.57
C GLY A 577 -146.15 116.34 124.26
N LEU A 578 -147.35 116.82 123.94
CA LEU A 578 -148.01 116.51 122.67
C LEU A 578 -147.27 117.10 121.47
N SER A 579 -146.76 118.34 121.59
CA SER A 579 -145.95 118.97 120.53
C SER A 579 -144.64 118.22 120.29
N GLN A 580 -143.96 117.79 121.36
CA GLN A 580 -142.77 116.93 121.27
C GLN A 580 -143.10 115.58 120.63
N GLY A 581 -144.24 115.00 121.00
CA GLY A 581 -144.75 113.77 120.40
C GLY A 581 -145.03 113.89 118.90
N LYS A 582 -145.72 114.95 118.48
CA LYS A 582 -145.98 115.26 117.07
C LYS A 582 -144.68 115.45 116.28
N GLY A 583 -143.69 116.16 116.86
CA GLY A 583 -142.35 116.29 116.28
C GLY A 583 -141.62 114.95 116.16
N ALA A 584 -141.79 114.03 117.10
CA ALA A 584 -141.21 112.70 117.01
C ALA A 584 -141.88 111.83 115.92
N VAL A 585 -143.19 111.96 115.71
CA VAL A 585 -143.91 111.28 114.61
C VAL A 585 -143.44 111.74 113.23
N SER A 586 -143.21 113.05 113.05
CA SER A 586 -142.70 113.55 111.77
C SER A 586 -141.31 112.98 111.47
N VAL A 587 -140.42 112.95 112.47
CA VAL A 587 -139.11 112.28 112.36
C VAL A 587 -139.26 110.79 112.05
N TYR A 588 -140.16 110.06 112.73
CA TYR A 588 -140.44 108.65 112.43
C TYR A 588 -140.88 108.43 110.99
N SER A 589 -141.79 109.25 110.46
CA SER A 589 -142.29 109.12 109.08
C SER A 589 -141.17 109.29 108.05
N VAL A 590 -140.27 110.26 108.27
CA VAL A 590 -139.10 110.50 107.43
C VAL A 590 -138.11 109.34 107.51
N VAL A 591 -137.83 108.84 108.72
CA VAL A 591 -136.92 107.70 108.92
C VAL A 591 -137.50 106.43 108.29
N ASN A 592 -138.79 106.12 108.47
CA ASN A 592 -139.41 104.94 107.89
C ASN A 592 -139.44 104.98 106.35
N LYS A 593 -139.69 106.16 105.77
CA LYS A 593 -139.55 106.37 104.33
C LYS A 593 -138.11 106.13 103.87
N SER A 594 -137.12 106.68 104.59
CA SER A 594 -135.69 106.46 104.30
C SER A 594 -135.27 104.99 104.39
N VAL A 595 -135.80 104.24 105.37
CA VAL A 595 -135.60 102.78 105.50
C VAL A 595 -136.20 102.04 104.31
N THR A 596 -137.41 102.39 103.90
CA THR A 596 -138.09 101.79 102.74
C THR A 596 -137.32 102.07 101.46
N ASP A 597 -136.89 103.33 101.26
CA ASP A 597 -136.10 103.75 100.10
C ASP A 597 -134.74 103.02 100.06
N SER A 598 -134.11 102.79 101.23
CA SER A 598 -132.84 102.05 101.36
C SER A 598 -132.94 100.56 101.00
N ALA A 599 -134.14 99.96 101.03
CA ALA A 599 -134.33 98.55 100.67
C ALA A 599 -133.91 98.27 99.21
N SER A 600 -134.10 99.26 98.33
CA SER A 600 -133.66 99.16 96.92
C SER A 600 -132.13 99.10 96.80
N THR A 601 -131.40 99.91 97.58
CA THR A 601 -129.94 99.92 97.63
C THR A 601 -129.38 98.63 98.23
N VAL A 602 -130.00 98.11 99.29
CA VAL A 602 -129.63 96.83 99.91
C VAL A 602 -129.80 95.68 98.92
N LYS A 603 -130.91 95.65 98.16
CA LYS A 603 -131.11 94.66 97.09
C LYS A 603 -130.04 94.78 96.00
N ALA A 604 -129.72 95.99 95.55
CA ALA A 604 -128.69 96.20 94.54
C ALA A 604 -127.31 95.73 95.02
N LEU A 605 -126.99 95.91 96.31
CA LEU A 605 -125.74 95.42 96.89
C LEU A 605 -125.71 93.89 96.98
N LYS A 606 -126.84 93.25 97.33
CA LYS A 606 -127.00 91.78 97.28
C LYS A 606 -126.77 91.24 95.87
N ASP A 607 -127.49 91.79 94.90
CA ASP A 607 -127.38 91.41 93.49
C ASP A 607 -125.94 91.63 92.97
N GLY A 608 -125.28 92.71 93.39
CA GLY A 608 -123.87 92.99 93.09
C GLY A 608 -122.92 91.93 93.64
N SER A 609 -123.08 91.54 94.91
CA SER A 609 -122.27 90.48 95.53
C SER A 609 -122.48 89.11 94.87
N ALA A 610 -123.72 88.77 94.48
CA ALA A 610 -124.03 87.55 93.74
C ALA A 610 -123.32 87.52 92.38
N LYS A 611 -123.36 88.64 91.63
CA LYS A 611 -122.64 88.76 90.35
C LYS A 611 -121.13 88.62 90.50
N VAL A 612 -120.53 89.15 91.59
CA VAL A 612 -119.09 88.96 91.86
C VAL A 612 -118.79 87.49 92.14
N SER A 613 -119.63 86.80 92.91
CA SER A 613 -119.49 85.36 93.18
C SER A 613 -119.62 84.51 91.91
N GLU A 614 -120.60 84.80 91.06
CA GLU A 614 -120.79 84.15 89.75
C GLU A 614 -119.60 84.40 88.81
N GLY A 615 -119.11 85.64 88.76
CA GLY A 615 -117.92 86.01 88.00
C GLY A 615 -116.66 85.30 88.47
N ALA A 616 -116.46 85.20 89.79
CA ALA A 616 -115.35 84.46 90.39
C ALA A 616 -115.44 82.96 90.11
N SER A 617 -116.64 82.37 90.15
CA SER A 617 -116.86 80.96 89.79
C SER A 617 -116.58 80.68 88.31
N SER A 618 -116.97 81.61 87.43
CA SER A 618 -116.68 81.51 85.99
C SER A 618 -115.18 81.64 85.70
N LEU A 619 -114.50 82.54 86.41
CA LEU A 619 -113.04 82.66 86.36
C LEU A 619 -112.36 81.38 86.86
N ASP A 620 -112.84 80.78 87.95
CA ASP A 620 -112.31 79.52 88.48
C ASP A 620 -112.40 78.37 87.46
N ALA A 621 -113.56 78.24 86.81
CA ALA A 621 -113.77 77.25 85.75
C ALA A 621 -112.83 77.49 84.55
N GLY A 622 -112.66 78.74 84.11
CA GLY A 622 -111.74 79.10 83.04
C GLY A 622 -110.27 78.83 83.39
N LEU A 623 -109.87 79.08 84.64
CA LEU A 623 -108.55 78.73 85.16
C LEU A 623 -108.34 77.22 85.22
N GLY A 624 -109.39 76.44 85.52
CA GLY A 624 -109.38 74.98 85.44
C GLY A 624 -109.09 74.49 84.02
N GLN A 625 -109.82 74.99 83.03
CA GLN A 625 -109.58 74.64 81.61
C GLN A 625 -108.16 75.02 81.16
N LEU A 626 -107.65 76.17 81.59
CA LEU A 626 -106.28 76.59 81.27
C LEU A 626 -105.23 75.69 81.96
N ALA A 627 -105.51 75.22 83.18
CA ALA A 627 -104.64 74.26 83.89
C ALA A 627 -104.59 72.89 83.18
N ASP A 628 -105.74 72.43 82.68
CA ASP A 628 -105.81 71.19 81.89
C ASP A 628 -105.01 71.34 80.59
N GLY A 629 -105.21 72.42 79.84
CA GLY A 629 -104.43 72.71 78.62
C GLY A 629 -102.93 72.86 78.89
N ALA A 630 -102.54 73.46 80.02
CA ALA A 630 -101.15 73.52 80.45
C ALA A 630 -100.59 72.11 80.74
N SER A 631 -101.40 71.23 81.35
CA SER A 631 -100.99 69.84 81.65
C SER A 631 -100.83 68.99 80.39
N GLU A 632 -101.71 69.17 79.40
CA GLU A 632 -101.58 68.56 78.07
C GLU A 632 -100.30 69.04 77.36
N LEU A 633 -100.03 70.35 77.38
CA LEU A 633 -98.82 70.91 76.78
C LEU A 633 -97.54 70.41 77.47
N SER A 634 -97.56 70.27 78.80
CA SER A 634 -96.44 69.65 79.56
C SER A 634 -96.19 68.21 79.12
N SER A 635 -97.27 67.42 78.98
CA SER A 635 -97.19 66.03 78.54
C SER A 635 -96.63 65.92 77.13
N GLY A 636 -97.11 66.76 76.21
CA GLY A 636 -96.60 66.86 74.84
C GLY A 636 -95.11 67.25 74.78
N ALA A 637 -94.67 68.19 75.61
CA ALA A 637 -93.25 68.56 75.71
C ALA A 637 -92.39 67.41 76.27
N SER A 638 -92.91 66.64 77.23
CA SER A 638 -92.23 65.45 77.76
C SER A 638 -92.09 64.35 76.70
N ASP A 639 -93.14 64.09 75.94
CA ASP A 639 -93.11 63.07 74.88
C ASP A 639 -92.21 63.48 73.72
N LEU A 640 -92.19 64.77 73.36
CA LEU A 640 -91.21 65.32 72.43
C LEU A 640 -89.79 65.06 72.93
N ALA A 641 -89.48 65.37 74.19
CA ALA A 641 -88.16 65.15 74.79
C ALA A 641 -87.72 63.67 74.79
N LYS A 642 -88.66 62.73 75.02
CA LYS A 642 -88.39 61.30 74.91
C LYS A 642 -88.10 60.89 73.46
N GLY A 643 -88.87 61.41 72.50
CA GLY A 643 -88.69 61.16 71.08
C GLY A 643 -87.34 61.65 70.57
N THR A 644 -86.97 62.89 70.91
CA THR A 644 -85.67 63.47 70.58
C THR A 644 -84.51 62.76 71.28
N THR A 645 -84.69 62.25 72.50
CA THR A 645 -83.66 61.41 73.15
C THR A 645 -83.42 60.12 72.38
N LYS A 646 -84.46 59.41 71.96
CA LYS A 646 -84.32 58.19 71.12
C LYS A 646 -83.63 58.50 69.79
N LEU A 647 -84.02 59.60 69.15
CA LEU A 647 -83.41 60.01 67.89
C LEU A 647 -81.94 60.42 68.07
N ALA A 648 -81.57 61.04 69.21
CA ALA A 648 -80.19 61.38 69.55
C ALA A 648 -79.30 60.13 69.64
N THR A 649 -79.81 59.07 70.30
CA THR A 649 -79.13 57.78 70.36
C THR A 649 -78.88 57.22 68.97
N GLY A 650 -79.92 57.17 68.12
CA GLY A 650 -79.78 56.68 66.73
C GLY A 650 -78.81 57.52 65.89
N ALA A 651 -78.80 58.85 66.07
CA ALA A 651 -77.85 59.74 65.39
C ALA A 651 -76.40 59.49 65.83
N THR A 652 -76.18 59.20 67.12
CA THR A 652 -74.84 58.85 67.66
C THR A 652 -74.36 57.49 67.18
N GLU A 653 -75.25 56.50 67.12
CA GLU A 653 -74.94 55.17 66.57
C GLU A 653 -74.57 55.27 65.09
N LEU A 654 -75.33 56.04 64.30
CA LEU A 654 -75.01 56.31 62.89
C LEU A 654 -73.64 56.97 62.74
N GLN A 655 -73.36 58.02 63.51
CA GLN A 655 -72.08 58.73 63.48
C GLN A 655 -70.90 57.81 63.83
N THR A 656 -71.07 56.93 64.82
CA THR A 656 -70.03 55.96 65.23
C THR A 656 -69.79 54.93 64.13
N GLY A 657 -70.86 54.44 63.49
CA GLY A 657 -70.77 53.52 62.37
C GLY A 657 -70.06 54.14 61.16
N THR A 658 -70.39 55.39 60.81
CA THR A 658 -69.74 56.10 59.70
C THR A 658 -68.28 56.43 60.00
N GLN A 659 -67.94 56.80 61.23
CA GLN A 659 -66.55 57.03 61.63
C GLN A 659 -65.73 55.73 61.54
N SER A 660 -66.27 54.62 62.02
CA SER A 660 -65.60 53.32 61.94
C SER A 660 -65.33 52.90 60.49
N LEU A 661 -66.28 53.15 59.59
CA LEU A 661 -66.10 52.90 58.16
C LEU A 661 -65.07 53.86 57.54
N ALA A 662 -65.10 55.15 57.90
CA ALA A 662 -64.13 56.14 57.45
C ALA A 662 -62.70 55.75 57.84
N ASP A 663 -62.51 55.25 59.06
CA ASP A 663 -61.20 54.83 59.58
C ASP A 663 -60.65 53.59 58.84
N LYS A 664 -61.54 52.72 58.33
CA LYS A 664 -61.17 51.48 57.62
C LYS A 664 -60.96 51.65 56.12
N LEU A 665 -61.52 52.69 55.51
CA LEU A 665 -61.32 52.95 54.08
C LEU A 665 -59.85 53.17 53.67
N PRO A 666 -59.01 53.89 54.44
CA PRO A 666 -57.58 54.01 54.14
C PRO A 666 -56.84 52.67 54.08
N GLU A 667 -57.18 51.71 54.96
CA GLU A 667 -56.60 50.36 54.93
C GLU A 667 -56.96 49.64 53.62
N LEU A 668 -58.22 49.73 53.20
CA LEU A 668 -58.70 49.17 51.94
C LEU A 668 -58.02 49.80 50.72
N THR A 669 -57.94 51.14 50.66
CA THR A 669 -57.27 51.87 49.57
C THR A 669 -55.78 51.51 49.48
N LYS A 670 -55.10 51.33 50.63
CA LYS A 670 -53.70 50.88 50.67
C LYS A 670 -53.55 49.45 50.13
N GLY A 671 -54.48 48.56 50.48
CA GLY A 671 -54.53 47.20 49.94
C GLY A 671 -54.70 47.18 48.42
N ILE A 672 -55.64 47.98 47.90
CA ILE A 672 -55.89 48.10 46.45
C ILE A 672 -54.66 48.69 45.74
N THR A 673 -54.06 49.76 46.28
CA THR A 673 -52.83 50.35 45.71
C THR A 673 -51.69 49.33 45.63
N SER A 674 -51.56 48.46 46.64
CA SER A 674 -50.54 47.40 46.65
C SER A 674 -50.82 46.36 45.55
N LEU A 675 -52.09 45.99 45.34
CA LEU A 675 -52.48 45.11 44.24
C LEU A 675 -52.25 45.75 42.87
N VAL A 676 -52.54 47.05 42.69
CA VAL A 676 -52.24 47.80 41.45
C VAL A 676 -50.74 47.75 41.16
N ASN A 677 -49.90 48.04 42.14
CA ASN A 677 -48.45 47.99 41.99
C ASN A 677 -47.96 46.58 41.60
N GLY A 678 -48.45 45.53 42.27
CA GLY A 678 -48.13 44.15 41.93
C GLY A 678 -48.58 43.76 40.52
N SER A 679 -49.77 44.22 40.08
CA SER A 679 -50.27 44.00 38.72
C SER A 679 -49.41 44.68 37.66
N ASN A 680 -48.93 45.91 37.93
CA ASN A 680 -48.00 46.62 37.04
C ASN A 680 -46.65 45.91 36.93
N GLU A 681 -46.11 45.42 38.06
CA GLU A 681 -44.85 44.67 38.07
C GLU A 681 -44.98 43.34 37.31
N LEU A 682 -46.14 42.68 37.43
CA LEU A 682 -46.44 41.47 36.68
C LEU A 682 -46.44 41.71 35.17
N VAL A 683 -47.07 42.79 34.70
CA VAL A 683 -47.05 43.19 33.28
C VAL A 683 -45.61 43.40 32.80
N LYS A 684 -44.81 44.16 33.56
CA LYS A 684 -43.41 44.45 33.22
C LYS A 684 -42.51 43.20 33.15
N ASN A 685 -42.66 42.29 34.12
CA ASN A 685 -41.91 41.03 34.12
C ASN A 685 -42.30 40.15 32.93
N ASN A 686 -43.57 40.18 32.54
CA ASN A 686 -44.05 39.43 31.39
C ASN A 686 -43.53 39.99 30.06
N ASP A 687 -43.36 41.31 29.94
CA ASP A 687 -42.68 41.92 28.78
C ASP A 687 -41.23 41.42 28.63
N THR A 688 -40.52 41.30 29.76
CA THR A 688 -39.16 40.74 29.80
C THR A 688 -39.15 39.28 29.35
N LEU A 689 -40.08 38.47 29.86
CA LEU A 689 -40.19 37.06 29.50
C LEU A 689 -40.56 36.88 28.01
N ASN A 690 -41.42 37.75 27.48
CA ASN A 690 -41.81 37.78 26.07
C ASN A 690 -40.62 38.15 25.14
N ALA A 691 -39.76 39.08 25.57
CA ALA A 691 -38.51 39.38 24.88
C ALA A 691 -37.57 38.16 24.87
N GLY A 692 -37.46 37.46 26.02
CA GLY A 692 -36.69 36.21 26.13
C GLY A 692 -37.20 35.10 25.21
N ALA A 693 -38.52 34.88 25.16
CA ALA A 693 -39.14 33.90 24.27
C ALA A 693 -38.91 34.25 22.78
N THR A 694 -38.89 35.54 22.44
CA THR A 694 -38.56 36.02 21.08
C THR A 694 -37.09 35.73 20.73
N ALA A 695 -36.15 36.00 21.64
CA ALA A 695 -34.74 35.71 21.45
C ALA A 695 -34.48 34.19 21.32
N LEU A 696 -35.14 33.37 22.15
CA LEU A 696 -35.05 31.92 22.08
C LEU A 696 -35.55 31.37 20.75
N ASN A 697 -36.68 31.88 20.24
CA ASN A 697 -37.21 31.51 18.93
C ASN A 697 -36.25 31.88 17.79
N ALA A 698 -35.68 33.08 17.83
CA ALA A 698 -34.68 33.51 16.85
C ALA A 698 -33.43 32.61 16.88
N GLY A 699 -32.93 32.27 18.08
CA GLY A 699 -31.79 31.36 18.24
C GLY A 699 -32.08 29.95 17.72
N ALA A 700 -33.27 29.41 17.99
CA ALA A 700 -33.72 28.13 17.46
C ALA A 700 -33.81 28.13 15.92
N SER A 701 -34.32 29.22 15.34
CA SER A 701 -34.36 29.41 13.89
C SER A 701 -32.96 29.47 13.27
N GLN A 702 -32.02 30.15 13.92
CA GLN A 702 -30.62 30.23 13.48
C GLN A 702 -29.92 28.87 13.56
N LEU A 703 -30.15 28.10 14.63
CA LEU A 703 -29.63 26.74 14.78
C LEU A 703 -30.15 25.84 13.64
N SER A 704 -31.47 25.90 13.37
CA SER A 704 -32.10 25.16 12.27
C SER A 704 -31.46 25.50 10.91
N ALA A 705 -31.29 26.80 10.60
CA ALA A 705 -30.64 27.24 9.38
C ALA A 705 -29.18 26.75 9.27
N GLY A 706 -28.44 26.77 10.38
CA GLY A 706 -27.07 26.24 10.46
C GLY A 706 -27.02 24.73 10.19
N THR A 707 -27.92 23.95 10.79
CA THR A 707 -28.00 22.51 10.54
C THR A 707 -28.43 22.18 9.11
N GLN A 708 -29.32 22.98 8.51
CA GLN A 708 -29.69 22.83 7.10
C GLN A 708 -28.49 23.11 6.19
N SER A 709 -27.69 24.14 6.50
CA SER A 709 -26.47 24.45 5.75
C SER A 709 -25.44 23.33 5.84
N LEU A 710 -25.27 22.74 7.04
CA LEU A 710 -24.44 21.56 7.24
C LEU A 710 -24.94 20.38 6.39
N MET A 711 -26.24 20.05 6.48
CA MET A 711 -26.84 18.96 5.68
C MET A 711 -26.65 19.17 4.18
N ASN A 712 -26.78 20.41 3.69
CA ASN A 712 -26.57 20.75 2.29
C ASN A 712 -25.10 20.60 1.84
N SER A 713 -24.14 20.68 2.78
CA SER A 713 -22.71 20.57 2.50
C SER A 713 -22.18 19.14 2.54
N VAL A 714 -22.84 18.24 3.29
CA VAL A 714 -22.41 16.84 3.41
C VAL A 714 -22.43 16.06 2.08
N PRO A 715 -23.35 16.28 1.13
CA PRO A 715 -23.28 15.67 -0.21
C PRO A 715 -21.98 15.98 -0.95
N THR A 716 -21.48 17.22 -0.86
CA THR A 716 -20.20 17.63 -1.46
C THR A 716 -19.03 16.89 -0.80
N LEU A 717 -19.01 16.82 0.53
CA LEU A 717 -18.01 16.05 1.27
C LEU A 717 -18.03 14.57 0.90
N THR A 718 -19.22 13.98 0.84
CA THR A 718 -19.43 12.56 0.47
C THR A 718 -18.93 12.30 -0.96
N SER A 719 -19.20 13.21 -1.88
CA SER A 719 -18.71 13.13 -3.26
C SER A 719 -17.18 13.23 -3.33
N GLY A 720 -16.57 14.13 -2.56
CA GLY A 720 -15.10 14.24 -2.47
C GLY A 720 -14.45 12.99 -1.89
N ILE A 721 -15.05 12.40 -0.85
CA ILE A 721 -14.59 11.11 -0.29
C ILE A 721 -14.71 10.01 -1.35
N LYS A 722 -15.82 9.95 -2.10
CA LYS A 722 -15.99 8.97 -3.18
C LYS A 722 -14.90 9.10 -4.24
N GLN A 723 -14.56 10.31 -4.66
CA GLN A 723 -13.47 10.54 -5.62
C GLN A 723 -12.12 10.03 -5.09
N LEU A 724 -11.83 10.26 -3.81
CA LEU A 724 -10.63 9.74 -3.16
C LEU A 724 -10.63 8.20 -3.09
N VAL A 725 -11.77 7.58 -2.76
CA VAL A 725 -11.92 6.11 -2.78
C VAL A 725 -11.65 5.57 -4.18
N ASP A 726 -12.31 6.12 -5.21
CA ASP A 726 -12.16 5.70 -6.60
C ASP A 726 -10.69 5.84 -7.07
N GLY A 727 -10.02 6.95 -6.71
CA GLY A 727 -8.60 7.17 -6.98
C GLY A 727 -7.68 6.17 -6.27
N SER A 728 -7.95 5.86 -5.00
CA SER A 728 -7.17 4.86 -4.25
C SER A 728 -7.32 3.46 -4.84
N ASN A 729 -8.53 3.08 -5.27
CA ASN A 729 -8.79 1.80 -5.93
C ASN A 729 -8.06 1.71 -7.27
N THR A 730 -7.99 2.81 -8.01
CA THR A 730 -7.21 2.91 -9.26
C THR A 730 -5.71 2.72 -8.98
N LEU A 731 -5.17 3.34 -7.93
CA LEU A 731 -3.77 3.13 -7.51
C LEU A 731 -3.51 1.66 -7.18
N VAL A 732 -4.36 1.01 -6.38
CA VAL A 732 -4.23 -0.42 -6.04
C VAL A 732 -4.21 -1.28 -7.31
N ALA A 733 -5.13 -1.02 -8.25
CA ALA A 733 -5.19 -1.74 -9.52
C ALA A 733 -3.91 -1.57 -10.36
N ASN A 734 -3.42 -0.34 -10.53
CA ASN A 734 -2.18 -0.07 -11.26
C ASN A 734 -0.96 -0.71 -10.58
N ASN A 735 -0.96 -0.78 -9.25
CA ASN A 735 0.14 -1.38 -8.50
C ASN A 735 0.20 -2.90 -8.68
N ALA A 736 -0.93 -3.57 -8.93
CA ALA A 736 -0.93 -4.98 -9.30
C ALA A 736 -0.16 -5.23 -10.62
N GLN A 737 -0.34 -4.34 -11.61
CA GLN A 737 0.43 -4.37 -12.86
C GLN A 737 1.92 -4.13 -12.62
N LEU A 738 2.26 -3.15 -11.78
CA LEU A 738 3.65 -2.83 -11.45
C LEU A 738 4.35 -3.98 -10.72
N ASN A 739 3.64 -4.63 -9.79
CA ASN A 739 4.14 -5.79 -9.06
C ASN A 739 4.32 -7.02 -9.97
N SER A 740 3.42 -7.19 -10.94
CA SER A 740 3.57 -8.21 -12.00
C SER A 740 4.82 -7.94 -12.85
N GLY A 741 5.04 -6.69 -13.28
CA GLY A 741 6.24 -6.32 -14.05
C GLY A 741 7.54 -6.50 -13.25
N ALA A 742 7.54 -6.16 -11.96
CA ALA A 742 8.69 -6.41 -11.08
C ALA A 742 8.96 -7.91 -10.91
N SER A 743 7.92 -8.74 -10.89
CA SER A 743 8.06 -10.20 -10.83
C SER A 743 8.62 -10.76 -12.14
N GLN A 744 8.13 -10.29 -13.29
CA GLN A 744 8.71 -10.65 -14.59
C GLN A 744 10.18 -10.25 -14.71
N LEU A 745 10.55 -9.07 -14.19
CA LEU A 745 11.95 -8.62 -14.16
C LEU A 745 12.81 -9.52 -13.26
N ALA A 746 12.28 -9.97 -12.12
CA ALA A 746 12.96 -10.91 -11.23
C ALA A 746 13.18 -12.25 -11.92
N ASP A 747 12.14 -12.80 -12.54
CA ASP A 747 12.21 -14.07 -13.28
C ASP A 747 13.21 -14.00 -14.44
N GLY A 748 13.16 -12.92 -15.23
CA GLY A 748 14.11 -12.69 -16.32
C GLY A 748 15.55 -12.54 -15.83
N THR A 749 15.76 -11.87 -14.69
CA THR A 749 17.08 -11.77 -14.06
C THR A 749 17.60 -13.14 -13.64
N ASN A 750 16.74 -13.97 -13.02
CA ASN A 750 17.10 -15.33 -12.62
C ASN A 750 17.43 -16.22 -13.83
N GLN A 751 16.72 -16.06 -14.95
CA GLN A 751 17.05 -16.75 -16.20
C GLN A 751 18.42 -16.35 -16.74
N ILE A 752 18.74 -15.05 -16.74
CA ILE A 752 20.06 -14.58 -17.18
C ILE A 752 21.17 -15.10 -16.24
N VAL A 753 20.96 -15.05 -14.92
CA VAL A 753 21.90 -15.63 -13.94
C VAL A 753 22.14 -17.11 -14.26
N SER A 754 21.08 -17.89 -14.45
CA SER A 754 21.22 -19.31 -14.81
C SER A 754 21.96 -19.53 -16.13
N GLY A 755 21.76 -18.67 -17.14
CA GLY A 755 22.49 -18.73 -18.41
C GLY A 755 23.97 -18.37 -18.26
N VAL A 756 24.29 -17.37 -17.43
CA VAL A 756 25.67 -17.00 -17.09
C VAL A 756 26.34 -18.12 -16.30
N ASP A 757 25.65 -18.81 -15.40
CA ASP A 757 26.18 -19.97 -14.67
C ASP A 757 26.55 -21.12 -15.62
N GLN A 758 25.67 -21.40 -16.60
CA GLN A 758 25.94 -22.39 -17.65
C GLN A 758 27.15 -21.99 -18.50
N LEU A 759 27.22 -20.72 -18.92
CA LEU A 759 28.32 -20.21 -19.73
C LEU A 759 29.64 -20.21 -18.95
N THR A 760 29.61 -19.89 -17.65
CA THR A 760 30.76 -19.96 -16.75
C THR A 760 31.27 -21.40 -16.65
N THR A 761 30.36 -22.36 -16.48
CA THR A 761 30.69 -23.79 -16.44
C THR A 761 31.29 -24.27 -17.77
N GLY A 762 30.71 -23.87 -18.90
CA GLY A 762 31.22 -24.19 -20.24
C GLY A 762 32.59 -23.57 -20.51
N SER A 763 32.79 -22.28 -20.16
CA SER A 763 34.07 -21.58 -20.29
C SER A 763 35.15 -22.23 -19.45
N LYS A 764 34.82 -22.65 -18.23
CA LYS A 764 35.77 -23.36 -17.37
C LYS A 764 36.17 -24.72 -17.95
N THR A 765 35.19 -25.47 -18.47
CA THR A 765 35.46 -26.75 -19.15
C THR A 765 36.35 -26.56 -20.38
N LEU A 766 36.11 -25.50 -21.16
CA LEU A 766 36.93 -25.15 -22.31
C LEU A 766 38.35 -24.73 -21.91
N SER A 767 38.48 -23.95 -20.83
CA SER A 767 39.78 -23.58 -20.24
C SER A 767 40.57 -24.82 -19.81
N GLU A 768 39.96 -25.71 -19.03
CA GLU A 768 40.60 -26.96 -18.60
C GLU A 768 41.03 -27.82 -19.80
N GLY A 769 40.21 -27.89 -20.86
CA GLY A 769 40.56 -28.58 -22.11
C GLY A 769 41.69 -27.91 -22.89
N ALA A 770 41.72 -26.58 -22.95
CA ALA A 770 42.77 -25.83 -23.64
C ALA A 770 44.12 -25.94 -22.92
N HIS A 771 44.12 -25.89 -21.59
CA HIS A 771 45.31 -26.18 -20.77
C HIS A 771 45.79 -27.63 -20.99
N THR A 772 44.87 -28.60 -20.98
CA THR A 772 45.21 -30.01 -21.27
C THR A 772 45.82 -30.20 -22.66
N LEU A 773 45.28 -29.52 -23.69
CA LEU A 773 45.82 -29.57 -25.04
C LEU A 773 47.21 -28.92 -25.12
N ALA A 774 47.40 -27.77 -24.49
CA ALA A 774 48.68 -27.09 -24.43
C ALA A 774 49.75 -27.98 -23.77
N ASP A 775 49.43 -28.59 -22.63
CA ASP A 775 50.31 -29.53 -21.93
C ASP A 775 50.59 -30.79 -22.76
N GLY A 776 49.58 -31.33 -23.44
CA GLY A 776 49.74 -32.48 -24.34
C GLY A 776 50.61 -32.19 -25.55
N MET A 777 50.55 -30.97 -26.10
CA MET A 777 51.41 -30.55 -27.21
C MET A 777 52.86 -30.34 -26.79
N VAL A 778 53.11 -29.88 -25.56
CA VAL A 778 54.46 -29.88 -24.95
C VAL A 778 54.99 -31.32 -24.97
N GLN A 779 54.21 -32.27 -24.45
CA GLN A 779 54.60 -33.67 -24.39
C GLN A 779 54.83 -34.27 -25.79
N PHE A 780 53.96 -33.99 -26.76
CA PHE A 780 54.08 -34.50 -28.14
C PHE A 780 55.35 -33.99 -28.84
N ASN A 781 55.69 -32.72 -28.65
CA ASN A 781 56.89 -32.12 -29.22
C ASN A 781 58.17 -32.72 -28.58
N GLU A 782 58.19 -32.84 -27.25
CA GLU A 782 59.34 -33.37 -26.51
C GLU A 782 59.55 -34.87 -26.69
N GLU A 783 58.49 -35.68 -26.61
CA GLU A 783 58.61 -37.13 -26.58
C GLU A 783 58.40 -37.81 -27.95
N GLY A 784 57.79 -37.12 -28.91
CA GLY A 784 57.48 -37.63 -30.24
C GLY A 784 58.44 -37.09 -31.30
N ILE A 785 58.26 -35.83 -31.69
CA ILE A 785 58.95 -35.21 -32.84
C ILE A 785 60.47 -35.20 -32.63
N ASN A 786 60.94 -34.74 -31.48
CA ASN A 786 62.39 -34.68 -31.21
C ASN A 786 63.06 -36.07 -31.26
N LYS A 787 62.38 -37.14 -30.82
CA LYS A 787 62.94 -38.50 -30.86
C LYS A 787 63.00 -39.11 -32.26
N ILE A 788 62.12 -38.69 -33.17
CA ILE A 788 62.15 -39.10 -34.58
C ILE A 788 63.32 -38.42 -35.30
N LEU A 789 63.54 -37.13 -35.01
CA LEU A 789 64.68 -36.36 -35.51
C LEU A 789 66.02 -37.04 -35.17
N ASP A 790 66.16 -37.53 -33.93
CA ASP A 790 67.36 -38.22 -33.46
C ASP A 790 67.60 -39.59 -34.14
N ALA A 791 66.54 -40.26 -34.58
CA ALA A 791 66.65 -41.57 -35.23
C ALA A 791 67.11 -41.45 -36.69
N TYR A 792 66.66 -40.41 -37.39
CA TYR A 792 66.99 -40.15 -38.79
C TYR A 792 68.46 -39.72 -38.98
N ASN A 793 68.95 -38.77 -38.16
CA ASN A 793 70.31 -38.26 -38.26
C ASN A 793 71.43 -39.25 -37.86
N GLY A 794 71.08 -40.41 -37.27
CA GLY A 794 72.04 -41.37 -36.73
C GLY A 794 72.42 -42.51 -37.68
N ASP A 795 71.48 -43.43 -37.93
CA ASP A 795 71.80 -44.76 -38.47
C ASP A 795 71.53 -44.93 -39.98
N LEU A 796 70.68 -44.07 -40.56
CA LEU A 796 70.18 -44.24 -41.94
C LEU A 796 71.04 -43.51 -42.98
N LYS A 797 71.49 -42.29 -42.67
CA LYS A 797 72.30 -41.44 -43.56
C LYS A 797 73.65 -42.06 -43.99
N PRO A 798 74.43 -42.74 -43.11
CA PRO A 798 75.72 -43.31 -43.50
C PRO A 798 75.63 -44.52 -44.46
N PHE A 799 74.47 -45.20 -44.52
CA PHE A 799 74.27 -46.36 -45.39
C PHE A 799 73.99 -45.95 -46.84
N THR A 800 73.16 -44.91 -47.03
CA THR A 800 72.85 -44.36 -48.36
C THR A 800 74.09 -43.78 -49.04
N ASP A 801 74.99 -43.16 -48.27
CA ASP A 801 76.23 -42.56 -48.79
C ASP A 801 77.21 -43.62 -49.36
N LYS A 802 77.21 -44.86 -48.84
CA LYS A 802 78.07 -45.97 -49.33
C LYS A 802 77.54 -46.68 -50.55
N LEU A 803 76.21 -46.80 -50.67
CA LEU A 803 75.59 -47.43 -51.83
C LEU A 803 75.88 -46.65 -53.11
N GLN A 804 75.86 -45.31 -53.03
CA GLN A 804 76.21 -44.45 -54.16
C GLN A 804 77.64 -44.71 -54.63
N ALA A 805 78.61 -44.82 -53.70
CA ALA A 805 80.00 -45.08 -54.04
C ALA A 805 80.23 -46.42 -54.79
N VAL A 806 79.45 -47.47 -54.50
CA VAL A 806 79.56 -48.78 -55.20
C VAL A 806 79.08 -48.70 -56.65
N ILE A 807 78.08 -47.87 -56.93
CA ILE A 807 77.55 -47.67 -58.28
C ILE A 807 78.57 -46.91 -59.11
N ASP A 808 79.07 -45.78 -58.58
CA ASP A 808 80.08 -44.94 -59.23
C ASP A 808 81.35 -45.75 -59.57
N ALA A 809 81.77 -46.65 -58.66
CA ALA A 809 82.92 -47.52 -58.85
C ALA A 809 82.83 -48.46 -60.06
N GLY A 810 81.63 -48.89 -60.44
CA GLY A 810 81.45 -49.80 -61.56
C GLY A 810 81.23 -49.09 -62.91
N GLU A 811 80.64 -47.90 -62.93
CA GLU A 811 80.55 -47.09 -64.17
C GLU A 811 81.94 -46.70 -64.74
N GLU A 812 82.95 -46.63 -63.86
CA GLU A 812 84.33 -46.28 -64.21
C GLU A 812 85.17 -47.45 -64.77
N TYR A 813 84.81 -48.72 -64.53
CA TYR A 813 85.57 -49.87 -65.03
C TYR A 813 85.05 -50.35 -66.40
N GLN A 814 85.65 -49.82 -67.48
CA GLN A 814 85.13 -50.01 -68.85
C GLN A 814 85.94 -50.94 -69.77
N THR A 815 87.22 -51.22 -69.48
CA THR A 815 88.11 -52.01 -70.33
C THR A 815 89.25 -52.65 -69.53
N TYR A 816 89.82 -53.73 -70.04
CA TYR A 816 91.01 -54.41 -69.53
C TYR A 816 92.29 -54.04 -70.31
N SER A 817 92.22 -53.87 -71.63
CA SER A 817 93.40 -53.56 -72.47
C SER A 817 93.66 -52.07 -72.71
N ALA A 818 92.97 -51.19 -71.98
CA ALA A 818 92.86 -49.75 -72.25
C ALA A 818 91.89 -49.40 -73.39
N ILE A 819 91.42 -48.16 -73.38
CA ILE A 819 90.43 -47.62 -74.32
C ILE A 819 90.81 -46.17 -74.66
N ALA A 820 90.49 -45.71 -75.87
CA ALA A 820 90.80 -44.34 -76.25
C ALA A 820 89.86 -43.33 -75.56
N ASP A 821 90.37 -42.12 -75.28
CA ASP A 821 89.60 -41.04 -74.64
C ASP A 821 88.28 -40.76 -75.38
N GLY A 822 87.17 -40.76 -74.62
CA GLY A 822 85.83 -40.48 -75.12
C GLY A 822 85.13 -41.64 -75.82
N GLN A 823 85.73 -42.83 -75.87
CA GLN A 823 85.06 -44.07 -76.27
C GLN A 823 84.45 -44.77 -75.05
N THR A 824 83.33 -45.44 -75.27
CA THR A 824 82.70 -46.31 -74.27
C THR A 824 83.16 -47.75 -74.46
N GLY A 825 83.55 -48.40 -73.36
CA GLY A 825 84.07 -49.77 -73.38
C GLY A 825 83.13 -50.76 -72.73
N SER A 826 83.13 -51.99 -73.22
CA SER A 826 82.55 -53.14 -72.53
C SER A 826 83.53 -54.27 -72.49
N VAL A 827 83.81 -54.78 -71.29
CA VAL A 827 84.72 -55.92 -71.11
C VAL A 827 84.01 -57.10 -70.46
N LYS A 828 84.25 -58.28 -71.02
CA LYS A 828 83.90 -59.56 -70.41
C LYS A 828 85.13 -60.44 -70.31
N PHE A 829 85.25 -61.12 -69.17
CA PHE A 829 86.32 -62.09 -68.94
C PHE A 829 85.72 -63.49 -69.05
N ILE A 830 86.40 -64.35 -69.79
CA ILE A 830 85.96 -65.71 -70.10
C ILE A 830 87.06 -66.65 -69.67
N TYR A 831 86.90 -67.24 -68.50
CA TYR A 831 87.74 -68.34 -68.06
C TYR A 831 87.34 -69.61 -68.80
N LYS A 832 88.27 -70.21 -69.54
CA LYS A 832 88.12 -71.54 -70.13
C LYS A 832 89.04 -72.49 -69.37
N LEU A 833 88.46 -73.44 -68.65
CA LEU A 833 89.21 -74.47 -67.94
C LEU A 833 89.56 -75.62 -68.86
N ALA A 834 90.70 -76.26 -68.61
CA ALA A 834 91.07 -77.51 -69.26
C ALA A 834 90.04 -78.62 -68.97
N SER A 835 89.75 -79.45 -69.97
CA SER A 835 88.84 -80.60 -69.81
C SER A 835 89.45 -81.66 -68.90
N ILE A 836 88.59 -82.46 -68.26
CA ILE A 836 88.98 -83.59 -67.41
C ILE A 836 88.34 -84.86 -67.99
N ASP A 837 89.12 -85.65 -68.74
CA ASP A 837 88.67 -86.89 -69.39
C ASP A 837 89.60 -88.07 -69.10
N ALA A 838 89.08 -89.30 -69.10
CA ALA A 838 89.86 -90.51 -68.82
C ALA A 838 90.84 -90.86 -69.96
N LYS A 839 92.12 -91.12 -69.64
CA LYS A 839 93.15 -91.53 -70.62
C LYS A 839 92.82 -92.91 -71.23
N ALA A 840 92.81 -93.00 -72.57
CA ALA A 840 92.82 -94.28 -73.27
C ALA A 840 94.17 -95.00 -73.05
N ASP A 841 94.12 -96.30 -72.74
CA ASP A 841 95.30 -97.15 -72.60
C ASP A 841 96.09 -97.23 -73.93
N SER A 842 97.41 -97.26 -73.78
CA SER A 842 98.48 -97.07 -74.77
C SER A 842 98.53 -98.02 -75.99
N ASP A 843 99.22 -97.54 -77.03
CA ASP A 843 100.12 -98.30 -77.92
C ASP A 843 99.77 -99.75 -78.26
N LYS A 844 99.23 -99.93 -79.49
CA LYS A 844 99.85 -100.79 -80.50
C LYS A 844 99.60 -100.30 -81.91
#